data_AF-A0A950N0B2-F1
#
_entry.id   AF-A0A950N0B2-F1
#
_cell.length_a   1.000
_cell.length_b   1.000
_cell.length_c   1.000
_cell.angle_alpha   90.00
_cell.angle_beta   90.00
_cell.angle_gamma   90.00
#
_symmetry.space_group_name_H-M   'P 1'
#
loop_
_entity.id
_entity.type
_entity.pdbx_description
1 polymer ?
#
loop_
_entity_poly.entity_id
_entity_poly.type
_entity_poly.pdbx_seq_one_letter_code
_entity_poly.pdbx_strand_id
1 'polypeptide(L)'
;MKQLVLELAKLRRELILYNPSDRSFEPSARALGLVYSDGMWAGPPGLRELKLRERVRLERYAEVLNDLDRLGLHSPILIDMNDAIASQNDEFPCLQYNRKPGSENAILWPLRRVHSAESMEFCHAIDPAEPDLQSKRPVVFWRGLPRGFSSLDGKRTNIRSVITAYWSGEIDREVLLAHLRCTPRYAFVSQFFGRPGFDVGFTLERGVEFYKEVPDIARYLTRYAKHHKQVEFKYLISIEGTDVGTSLGWQLSTNCVLLKQDYPWEVFFEGSIRPWEHYVPVARDFADLEEKVQWCESNTEACLKMIDGRHQVVRFLTNDDAQTKTFRQVIQQYNAFYAAWAGHSRSEAPPTLAIAAQNEVFRQSGGRFRQLITAAINLFPRRDTSTAQHVAHETALPFEAEQPHVPVDSPAIEPETEFHELQNFSRRVPRLQFRTVFDVGANIGQSAQMFRRLWPDAQIYAFEPVSTTLTRLRSKFKDEPAVHCFGLALGDEQRRVTIESEPMRKMNRIRPNGARPGRRTEEVDLQTGDAFCRSLGIDTIDFLKIDAEGFDLKICKGFEQMLLAQRIAALQIEVGLQYEDPVHLPLHDFLSYLHPLGYRLFKIHNQYIRTDRPMARRGNAVFLSLAQVKENGTERIEDASRR
;
A
#
# COMPACT_ATOMS: atom_id res chain seq x y z
N MET A 1 -16.06 -13.27 -32.56
CA MET A 1 -15.15 -12.52 -31.65
C MET A 1 -15.78 -11.23 -31.13
N LYS A 2 -15.81 -10.10 -31.87
CA LYS A 2 -16.38 -8.80 -31.42
C LYS A 2 -17.65 -8.90 -30.56
N GLN A 3 -18.70 -9.58 -31.02
CA GLN A 3 -19.94 -9.75 -30.25
C GLN A 3 -19.73 -10.53 -28.94
N LEU A 4 -18.99 -11.64 -28.97
CA LEU A 4 -18.62 -12.40 -27.78
C LEU A 4 -17.89 -11.51 -26.76
N VAL A 5 -16.96 -10.67 -27.23
CA VAL A 5 -16.26 -9.72 -26.35
C VAL A 5 -17.23 -8.74 -25.73
N LEU A 6 -18.18 -8.19 -26.50
CA LEU A 6 -19.23 -7.31 -25.94
C LEU A 6 -20.08 -8.00 -24.88
N GLU A 7 -20.46 -9.27 -25.06
CA GLU A 7 -21.23 -10.04 -24.06
C GLU A 7 -20.38 -10.40 -22.83
N LEU A 8 -19.19 -10.98 -23.01
CA LEU A 8 -18.25 -11.27 -21.92
C LEU A 8 -17.88 -10.01 -21.15
N ALA A 9 -17.77 -8.86 -21.83
CA ALA A 9 -17.51 -7.58 -21.21
C ALA A 9 -18.74 -7.08 -20.43
N LYS A 10 -20.00 -7.36 -20.80
CA LYS A 10 -21.15 -7.07 -19.91
C LYS A 10 -21.01 -7.82 -18.57
N LEU A 11 -20.48 -9.04 -18.60
CA LEU A 11 -20.22 -9.88 -17.41
C LEU A 11 -18.96 -9.44 -16.65
N ARG A 12 -17.89 -9.04 -17.35
CA ARG A 12 -16.59 -8.63 -16.80
C ARG A 12 -16.27 -7.18 -17.17
N ARG A 13 -16.33 -6.27 -16.20
CA ARG A 13 -16.22 -4.82 -16.45
C ARG A 13 -14.92 -4.36 -17.12
N GLU A 14 -13.84 -5.12 -17.02
CA GLU A 14 -12.50 -4.68 -17.46
C GLU A 14 -11.86 -5.58 -18.53
N LEU A 15 -12.57 -6.60 -19.03
CA LEU A 15 -12.14 -7.36 -20.20
C LEU A 15 -12.07 -6.45 -21.43
N ILE A 16 -10.95 -6.52 -22.17
CA ILE A 16 -10.75 -5.85 -23.46
C ILE A 16 -10.23 -6.83 -24.51
N LEU A 17 -10.56 -6.58 -25.78
CA LEU A 17 -9.84 -7.08 -26.95
C LEU A 17 -8.88 -5.99 -27.40
N TYR A 18 -7.59 -6.28 -27.48
CA TYR A 18 -6.57 -5.40 -28.07
C TYR A 18 -6.24 -5.86 -29.49
N ASN A 19 -6.21 -4.94 -30.46
CA ASN A 19 -5.72 -5.20 -31.82
C ASN A 19 -4.39 -4.45 -32.04
N PRO A 20 -3.24 -5.15 -32.12
CA PRO A 20 -1.94 -4.51 -32.32
C PRO A 20 -1.79 -3.80 -33.68
N SER A 21 -2.53 -4.24 -34.71
CA SER A 21 -2.35 -3.74 -36.09
C SER A 21 -2.79 -2.29 -36.28
N ASP A 22 -3.82 -1.85 -35.56
CA ASP A 22 -4.37 -0.49 -35.57
C ASP A 22 -4.34 0.16 -34.18
N ARG A 23 -3.78 -0.54 -33.17
CA ARG A 23 -3.75 -0.18 -31.75
C ARG A 23 -5.15 0.11 -31.16
N SER A 24 -6.20 -0.49 -31.72
CA SER A 24 -7.57 -0.31 -31.22
C SER A 24 -7.93 -1.28 -30.09
N PHE A 25 -9.02 -0.95 -29.39
CA PHE A 25 -9.58 -1.79 -28.33
C PHE A 25 -11.08 -1.96 -28.49
N GLU A 26 -11.59 -3.14 -28.13
CA GLU A 26 -13.02 -3.40 -28.06
C GLU A 26 -13.47 -3.91 -26.67
N PRO A 27 -14.58 -3.37 -26.13
CA PRO A 27 -15.26 -2.15 -26.57
C PRO A 27 -14.42 -0.89 -26.32
N SER A 28 -14.47 0.07 -27.25
CA SER A 28 -13.67 1.31 -27.20
C SER A 28 -13.84 2.13 -25.92
N ALA A 29 -15.06 2.14 -25.35
CA ALA A 29 -15.36 2.76 -24.06
C ALA A 29 -14.59 2.14 -22.86
N ARG A 30 -13.87 1.03 -23.06
CA ARG A 30 -13.07 0.32 -22.05
C ARG A 30 -11.58 0.33 -22.33
N ALA A 31 -11.13 1.10 -23.33
CA ALA A 31 -9.74 1.51 -23.48
C ALA A 31 -9.28 2.51 -22.41
N LEU A 32 -10.13 2.84 -21.42
CA LEU A 32 -9.80 3.58 -20.20
C LEU A 32 -9.29 5.03 -20.36
N GLY A 33 -9.12 5.51 -21.59
CA GLY A 33 -8.35 6.73 -21.88
C GLY A 33 -6.84 6.49 -22.04
N LEU A 34 -6.39 5.25 -22.21
CA LEU A 34 -4.99 4.95 -22.55
C LEU A 34 -4.59 5.70 -23.82
N VAL A 35 -3.38 6.26 -23.82
CA VAL A 35 -2.79 6.98 -24.94
C VAL A 35 -1.51 6.26 -25.37
N TYR A 36 -1.30 6.16 -26.67
CA TYR A 36 -0.04 5.69 -27.24
C TYR A 36 0.76 6.88 -27.77
N SER A 37 1.93 7.12 -27.20
CA SER A 37 2.84 8.22 -27.56
C SER A 37 4.28 7.77 -27.38
N ASP A 38 5.19 8.29 -28.21
CA ASP A 38 6.64 8.01 -28.13
C ASP A 38 7.00 6.51 -28.08
N GLY A 39 6.20 5.68 -28.77
CA GLY A 39 6.39 4.24 -28.85
C GLY A 39 5.83 3.42 -27.68
N MET A 40 5.16 4.05 -26.70
CA MET A 40 4.64 3.37 -25.52
C MET A 40 3.18 3.73 -25.18
N TRP A 41 2.50 2.80 -24.52
CA TRP A 41 1.23 2.98 -23.85
C TRP A 41 1.42 3.68 -22.50
N ALA A 42 0.57 4.68 -22.24
CA ALA A 42 0.47 5.39 -20.98
C ALA A 42 -1.00 5.66 -20.62
N GLY A 43 -1.25 6.06 -19.37
CA GLY A 43 -2.57 6.56 -18.99
C GLY A 43 -2.90 7.94 -19.59
N PRO A 44 -4.16 8.38 -19.52
CA PRO A 44 -4.59 9.67 -20.07
C PRO A 44 -3.87 10.85 -19.41
N PRO A 45 -3.80 12.01 -20.09
CA PRO A 45 -3.62 13.29 -19.42
C PRO A 45 -4.61 13.40 -18.25
N GLY A 46 -4.12 13.74 -17.05
CA GLY A 46 -4.96 13.72 -15.83
C GLY A 46 -5.12 12.35 -15.15
N LEU A 47 -4.41 11.29 -15.57
CA LEU A 47 -4.36 9.97 -14.88
C LEU A 47 -4.22 10.09 -13.35
N ARG A 48 -3.47 11.10 -12.88
CA ARG A 48 -3.19 11.36 -11.46
C ARG A 48 -4.34 12.02 -10.70
N GLU A 49 -5.39 12.45 -11.39
CA GLU A 49 -6.65 12.97 -10.85
C GLU A 49 -7.72 11.89 -10.71
N LEU A 50 -7.61 10.79 -11.48
CA LEU A 50 -8.50 9.63 -11.37
C LEU A 50 -8.39 8.96 -10.00
N LYS A 51 -9.47 8.28 -9.58
CA LYS A 51 -9.50 7.54 -8.31
C LYS A 51 -8.40 6.48 -8.32
N LEU A 52 -7.79 6.22 -7.16
CA LEU A 52 -6.64 5.31 -7.04
C LEU A 52 -6.87 3.96 -7.74
N ARG A 53 -8.06 3.37 -7.61
CA ARG A 53 -8.43 2.10 -8.28
C ARG A 53 -8.42 2.20 -9.82
N GLU A 54 -8.94 3.29 -10.38
CA GLU A 54 -9.03 3.51 -11.82
C GLU A 54 -7.64 3.74 -12.42
N ARG A 55 -6.80 4.49 -11.72
CA ARG A 55 -5.39 4.72 -12.02
C ARG A 55 -4.57 3.43 -11.98
N VAL A 56 -4.66 2.68 -10.87
CA VAL A 56 -4.00 1.38 -10.68
C VAL A 56 -4.32 0.40 -11.79
N ARG A 57 -5.59 0.39 -12.26
CA ARG A 57 -6.01 -0.40 -13.41
C ARG A 57 -5.37 0.10 -14.71
N LEU A 58 -5.44 1.41 -14.97
CA LEU A 58 -4.84 2.03 -16.15
C LEU A 58 -3.34 1.72 -16.29
N GLU A 59 -2.59 1.92 -15.21
CA GLU A 59 -1.15 1.61 -15.12
C GLU A 59 -0.89 0.11 -15.39
N ARG A 60 -1.64 -0.78 -14.74
CA ARG A 60 -1.59 -2.23 -14.94
C ARG A 60 -1.81 -2.65 -16.40
N TYR A 61 -2.74 -2.02 -17.13
CA TYR A 61 -2.97 -2.33 -18.55
C TYR A 61 -1.89 -1.73 -19.46
N ALA A 62 -1.42 -0.51 -19.19
CA ALA A 62 -0.32 0.10 -19.94
C ALA A 62 0.99 -0.72 -19.83
N GLU A 63 1.34 -1.19 -18.63
CA GLU A 63 2.48 -2.09 -18.37
C GLU A 63 2.43 -3.33 -19.29
N VAL A 64 1.27 -4.00 -19.34
CA VAL A 64 1.07 -5.23 -20.10
C VAL A 64 1.14 -4.97 -21.60
N LEU A 65 0.47 -3.93 -22.11
CA LEU A 65 0.50 -3.60 -23.54
C LEU A 65 1.92 -3.24 -24.01
N ASN A 66 2.69 -2.52 -23.20
CA ASN A 66 4.10 -2.23 -23.48
C ASN A 66 4.98 -3.50 -23.52
N ASP A 67 4.70 -4.49 -22.68
CA ASP A 67 5.38 -5.79 -22.78
C ASP A 67 4.98 -6.55 -24.05
N LEU A 68 3.70 -6.56 -24.44
CA LEU A 68 3.20 -7.24 -25.64
C LEU A 68 3.77 -6.64 -26.92
N ASP A 69 3.78 -5.30 -27.04
CA ASP A 69 4.36 -4.58 -28.16
C ASP A 69 5.89 -4.86 -28.25
N ARG A 70 6.62 -4.81 -27.12
CA ARG A 70 8.08 -5.11 -27.07
C ARG A 70 8.40 -6.57 -27.44
N LEU A 71 7.50 -7.50 -27.14
CA LEU A 71 7.66 -8.94 -27.42
C LEU A 71 7.18 -9.35 -28.82
N GLY A 72 6.64 -8.43 -29.61
CA GLY A 72 6.25 -8.66 -31.02
C GLY A 72 4.87 -9.28 -31.19
N LEU A 73 3.92 -8.98 -30.30
CA LEU A 73 2.51 -9.32 -30.52
C LEU A 73 1.98 -8.57 -31.76
N HIS A 74 1.43 -9.29 -32.72
CA HIS A 74 0.79 -8.72 -33.90
C HIS A 74 -0.60 -9.29 -34.18
N SER A 75 -1.06 -10.23 -33.36
CA SER A 75 -2.39 -10.85 -33.41
C SER A 75 -3.34 -10.27 -32.34
N PRO A 76 -4.61 -9.98 -32.66
CA PRO A 76 -5.60 -9.48 -31.70
C PRO A 76 -5.87 -10.43 -30.53
N ILE A 77 -5.75 -9.95 -29.28
CA ILE A 77 -5.78 -10.77 -28.05
C ILE A 77 -6.75 -10.22 -27.00
N LEU A 78 -7.34 -11.10 -26.18
CA LEU A 78 -8.10 -10.70 -25.00
C LEU A 78 -7.20 -10.46 -23.79
N ILE A 79 -7.54 -9.47 -22.97
CA ILE A 79 -6.78 -9.09 -21.77
C ILE A 79 -7.76 -8.84 -20.61
N ASP A 80 -7.63 -9.63 -19.54
CA ASP A 80 -8.36 -9.48 -18.28
C ASP A 80 -7.38 -9.59 -17.11
N MET A 81 -6.82 -8.46 -16.69
CA MET A 81 -5.82 -8.41 -15.61
C MET A 81 -6.47 -8.15 -14.24
N ASN A 82 -7.71 -8.60 -14.03
CA ASN A 82 -8.38 -8.47 -12.74
C ASN A 82 -7.80 -9.39 -11.67
N ASP A 83 -8.00 -9.00 -10.41
CA ASP A 83 -7.78 -9.90 -9.28
C ASP A 83 -8.94 -10.93 -9.24
N ALA A 84 -8.58 -12.21 -9.12
CA ALA A 84 -9.47 -13.32 -8.83
C ALA A 84 -10.66 -13.54 -9.78
N ILE A 85 -10.32 -13.67 -11.05
CA ILE A 85 -11.20 -13.71 -12.23
C ILE A 85 -12.25 -14.83 -12.12
N ALA A 86 -13.51 -14.49 -12.35
CA ALA A 86 -14.65 -15.39 -12.05
C ALA A 86 -14.88 -16.49 -13.11
N SER A 87 -14.67 -16.18 -14.40
CA SER A 87 -14.80 -17.14 -15.49
C SER A 87 -13.42 -17.52 -16.02
N GLN A 88 -13.22 -18.82 -16.19
CA GLN A 88 -11.91 -19.47 -16.17
C GLN A 88 -11.66 -20.32 -17.42
N ASN A 89 -12.68 -20.45 -18.27
CA ASN A 89 -12.60 -21.09 -19.59
C ASN A 89 -13.21 -20.11 -20.58
N ASP A 90 -12.38 -19.27 -21.20
CA ASP A 90 -12.84 -18.35 -22.24
C ASP A 90 -12.90 -19.07 -23.59
N GLU A 91 -13.86 -18.74 -24.46
CA GLU A 91 -13.97 -19.34 -25.80
C GLU A 91 -12.80 -18.95 -26.73
N PHE A 92 -11.97 -18.00 -26.31
CA PHE A 92 -10.82 -17.49 -27.04
C PHE A 92 -9.67 -17.14 -26.06
N PRO A 93 -8.38 -17.28 -26.43
CA PRO A 93 -7.29 -17.06 -25.49
C PRO A 93 -7.24 -15.65 -24.91
N CYS A 94 -7.03 -15.58 -23.60
CA CYS A 94 -7.09 -14.39 -22.79
C CYS A 94 -5.86 -14.31 -21.87
N LEU A 95 -5.17 -13.18 -21.89
CA LEU A 95 -4.09 -12.86 -20.96
C LEU A 95 -4.68 -12.48 -19.60
N GLN A 96 -4.22 -13.19 -18.57
CA GLN A 96 -4.76 -13.10 -17.22
C GLN A 96 -3.63 -13.09 -16.18
N TYR A 97 -3.79 -12.28 -15.13
CA TYR A 97 -2.83 -12.24 -14.01
C TYR A 97 -2.86 -13.56 -13.22
N ASN A 98 -4.06 -14.04 -12.90
CA ASN A 98 -4.34 -15.25 -12.13
C ASN A 98 -5.32 -16.15 -12.90
N ARG A 99 -5.28 -17.45 -12.63
CA ARG A 99 -6.29 -18.41 -13.09
C ARG A 99 -6.51 -19.51 -12.04
N LYS A 100 -7.47 -20.40 -12.28
CA LYS A 100 -7.60 -21.65 -11.52
C LYS A 100 -6.76 -22.77 -12.17
N PRO A 101 -6.30 -23.77 -11.40
CA PRO A 101 -5.71 -24.97 -11.97
C PRO A 101 -6.63 -25.62 -13.01
N GLY A 102 -6.06 -25.94 -14.18
CA GLY A 102 -6.77 -26.61 -15.28
C GLY A 102 -7.65 -25.72 -16.17
N SER A 103 -7.68 -24.40 -15.94
CA SER A 103 -8.34 -23.41 -16.81
C SER A 103 -7.88 -23.49 -18.27
N GLU A 104 -8.82 -23.46 -19.21
CA GLU A 104 -8.56 -23.47 -20.64
C GLU A 104 -8.55 -22.04 -21.21
N ASN A 105 -7.70 -21.79 -22.20
CA ASN A 105 -7.53 -20.46 -22.85
C ASN A 105 -7.08 -19.30 -21.92
N ALA A 106 -6.80 -19.55 -20.64
CA ALA A 106 -6.21 -18.60 -19.70
C ALA A 106 -4.66 -18.62 -19.78
N ILE A 107 -4.09 -17.62 -20.45
CA ILE A 107 -2.64 -17.41 -20.58
C ILE A 107 -2.17 -16.56 -19.39
N LEU A 108 -1.35 -17.13 -18.51
CA LEU A 108 -0.83 -16.40 -17.36
C LEU A 108 0.20 -15.34 -17.78
N TRP A 109 0.07 -14.13 -17.23
CA TRP A 109 0.95 -13.00 -17.51
C TRP A 109 1.32 -12.24 -16.22
N PRO A 110 2.57 -11.77 -16.07
CA PRO A 110 3.00 -11.03 -14.88
C PRO A 110 2.32 -9.66 -14.77
N LEU A 111 2.26 -9.15 -13.54
CA LEU A 111 1.99 -7.74 -13.26
C LEU A 111 3.35 -7.08 -13.00
N ARG A 112 3.85 -6.21 -13.88
CA ARG A 112 5.20 -5.60 -13.72
C ARG A 112 5.42 -4.97 -12.35
N ARG A 113 4.45 -4.20 -11.86
CA ARG A 113 4.46 -3.58 -10.52
C ARG A 113 4.52 -4.54 -9.32
N VAL A 114 4.23 -5.84 -9.51
CA VAL A 114 4.29 -6.86 -8.45
C VAL A 114 5.45 -7.82 -8.73
N HIS A 115 5.59 -8.28 -9.96
CA HIS A 115 6.46 -9.38 -10.40
C HIS A 115 7.69 -8.92 -11.22
N SER A 116 8.21 -7.73 -10.96
CA SER A 116 9.52 -7.29 -11.46
C SER A 116 10.63 -7.58 -10.45
N ALA A 117 11.87 -7.67 -10.90
CA ALA A 117 13.04 -7.75 -10.01
C ALA A 117 13.22 -6.50 -9.12
N GLU A 118 12.62 -5.36 -9.51
CA GLU A 118 12.58 -4.11 -8.74
C GLU A 118 11.53 -4.13 -7.60
N SER A 119 10.60 -5.10 -7.61
CA SER A 119 9.51 -5.19 -6.64
C SER A 119 9.93 -5.97 -5.40
N MET A 120 9.84 -5.32 -4.23
CA MET A 120 10.04 -5.97 -2.92
C MET A 120 9.02 -7.07 -2.61
N GLU A 121 7.91 -7.16 -3.36
CA GLU A 121 6.87 -8.17 -3.19
C GLU A 121 7.15 -9.45 -4.00
N PHE A 122 8.23 -9.50 -4.77
CA PHE A 122 8.59 -10.64 -5.61
C PHE A 122 10.02 -11.14 -5.36
N CYS A 123 10.42 -12.13 -6.17
CA CYS A 123 11.72 -12.77 -6.09
C CYS A 123 12.85 -11.76 -6.24
N HIS A 124 13.84 -11.86 -5.37
CA HIS A 124 15.03 -11.03 -5.32
C HIS A 124 16.27 -11.92 -5.12
N ALA A 125 17.46 -11.33 -5.23
CA ALA A 125 18.69 -12.05 -4.87
C ALA A 125 18.62 -12.49 -3.40
N ILE A 126 19.07 -13.70 -3.12
CA ILE A 126 19.09 -14.28 -1.76
C ILE A 126 20.01 -13.40 -0.90
N ASP A 127 19.48 -12.90 0.22
CA ASP A 127 20.23 -12.03 1.12
C ASP A 127 21.30 -12.85 1.90
N PRO A 128 22.60 -12.59 1.69
CA PRO A 128 23.66 -13.30 2.41
C PRO A 128 23.67 -13.01 3.92
N ALA A 129 22.99 -11.95 4.37
CA ALA A 129 22.83 -11.62 5.78
C ALA A 129 21.59 -12.29 6.41
N GLU A 130 20.77 -13.03 5.65
CA GLU A 130 19.62 -13.73 6.22
C GLU A 130 20.07 -14.93 7.08
N PRO A 131 19.63 -15.04 8.35
CA PRO A 131 20.10 -16.10 9.25
C PRO A 131 19.80 -17.51 8.73
N ASP A 132 20.72 -18.47 8.95
CA ASP A 132 20.53 -19.88 8.60
C ASP A 132 19.29 -20.48 9.29
N LEU A 133 18.61 -21.42 8.62
CA LEU A 133 17.36 -22.03 9.10
C LEU A 133 17.43 -22.54 10.56
N GLN A 134 18.58 -23.09 10.97
CA GLN A 134 18.80 -23.61 12.33
C GLN A 134 18.85 -22.51 13.40
N SER A 135 19.28 -21.30 13.04
CA SER A 135 19.38 -20.14 13.94
C SER A 135 18.05 -19.38 14.08
N LYS A 136 17.10 -19.59 13.16
CA LYS A 136 15.79 -18.93 13.16
C LYS A 136 14.89 -19.46 14.28
N ARG A 137 13.98 -18.61 14.74
CA ARG A 137 12.98 -18.93 15.78
C ARG A 137 11.97 -19.97 15.26
N PRO A 138 11.70 -21.09 15.97
CA PRO A 138 10.77 -22.14 15.53
C PRO A 138 9.32 -21.73 15.74
N VAL A 139 8.86 -20.76 14.94
CA VAL A 139 7.54 -20.14 15.03
C VAL A 139 6.99 -19.92 13.62
N VAL A 140 5.69 -20.20 13.44
CA VAL A 140 4.92 -19.87 12.22
C VAL A 140 4.55 -18.40 12.25
N PHE A 141 5.08 -17.65 11.29
CA PHE A 141 4.87 -16.22 11.18
C PHE A 141 3.91 -15.85 10.04
N TRP A 142 2.99 -14.93 10.33
CA TRP A 142 2.15 -14.32 9.30
C TRP A 142 1.70 -12.90 9.66
N ARG A 143 1.61 -12.04 8.64
CA ARG A 143 0.98 -10.72 8.71
C ARG A 143 0.20 -10.46 7.42
N GLY A 144 -0.99 -9.89 7.55
CA GLY A 144 -1.75 -9.45 6.38
C GLY A 144 -3.07 -8.80 6.74
N LEU A 145 -3.79 -8.32 5.73
CA LEU A 145 -5.10 -7.70 5.91
C LEU A 145 -6.20 -8.76 6.02
N PRO A 146 -7.29 -8.51 6.77
CA PRO A 146 -8.51 -9.32 6.79
C PRO A 146 -9.29 -9.11 5.48
N ARG A 147 -8.72 -9.64 4.38
CA ARG A 147 -9.23 -9.55 3.01
C ARG A 147 -9.49 -10.95 2.45
N GLY A 148 -10.28 -10.99 1.39
CA GLY A 148 -10.61 -12.21 0.66
C GLY A 148 -12.11 -12.39 0.48
N PHE A 149 -12.53 -13.64 0.32
CA PHE A 149 -13.93 -13.99 0.16
C PHE A 149 -14.36 -15.00 1.21
N SER A 150 -15.54 -14.75 1.79
CA SER A 150 -16.32 -15.74 2.49
C SER A 150 -16.84 -16.78 1.49
N SER A 151 -16.90 -18.04 1.90
CA SER A 151 -17.61 -19.13 1.21
C SER A 151 -18.92 -19.58 1.86
N LEU A 152 -19.46 -18.80 2.81
CA LEU A 152 -20.75 -19.05 3.49
C LEU A 152 -21.86 -19.39 2.46
N ASP A 153 -22.64 -20.43 2.74
CA ASP A 153 -23.70 -20.98 1.88
C ASP A 153 -23.26 -21.31 0.44
N GLY A 154 -21.97 -21.62 0.24
CA GLY A 154 -21.37 -21.82 -1.09
C GLY A 154 -21.26 -20.53 -1.93
N LYS A 155 -21.65 -19.38 -1.38
CA LYS A 155 -21.61 -18.08 -2.07
C LYS A 155 -20.29 -17.37 -1.81
N ARG A 156 -19.71 -16.81 -2.87
CA ARG A 156 -18.45 -16.05 -2.83
C ARG A 156 -18.72 -14.59 -2.49
N THR A 157 -18.65 -14.22 -1.21
CA THR A 157 -18.96 -12.86 -0.71
C THR A 157 -17.69 -12.12 -0.31
N ASN A 158 -17.47 -10.90 -0.83
CA ASN A 158 -16.27 -10.12 -0.53
C ASN A 158 -16.27 -9.63 0.93
N ILE A 159 -15.29 -10.07 1.73
CA ILE A 159 -15.31 -9.81 3.17
C ILE A 159 -15.18 -8.32 3.51
N ARG A 160 -14.53 -7.51 2.66
CA ARG A 160 -14.47 -6.04 2.85
C ARG A 160 -15.87 -5.44 2.82
N SER A 161 -16.73 -5.91 1.92
CA SER A 161 -18.12 -5.41 1.82
C SER A 161 -18.93 -5.79 3.06
N VAL A 162 -18.78 -7.03 3.55
CA VAL A 162 -19.45 -7.50 4.78
C VAL A 162 -19.02 -6.67 5.99
N ILE A 163 -17.72 -6.45 6.16
CA ILE A 163 -17.19 -5.65 7.28
C ILE A 163 -17.66 -4.19 7.19
N THR A 164 -17.72 -3.63 5.97
CA THR A 164 -18.30 -2.29 5.73
C THR A 164 -19.78 -2.25 6.11
N ALA A 165 -20.58 -3.22 5.66
CA ALA A 165 -22.01 -3.29 5.96
C ALA A 165 -22.27 -3.39 7.48
N TYR A 166 -21.49 -4.21 8.19
CA TYR A 166 -21.57 -4.28 9.65
C TYR A 166 -21.24 -2.95 10.32
N TRP A 167 -20.15 -2.30 9.89
CA TRP A 167 -19.73 -1.00 10.44
C TRP A 167 -20.73 0.13 10.13
N SER A 168 -21.42 0.08 8.98
CA SER A 168 -22.54 0.96 8.64
C SER A 168 -23.83 0.67 9.43
N GLY A 169 -23.92 -0.45 10.15
CA GLY A 169 -25.15 -0.93 10.81
C GLY A 169 -26.17 -1.59 9.89
N GLU A 170 -25.78 -1.98 8.67
CA GLU A 170 -26.64 -2.66 7.68
C GLU A 170 -26.86 -4.15 7.99
N ILE A 171 -25.93 -4.78 8.73
CA ILE A 171 -26.03 -6.18 9.19
C ILE A 171 -25.61 -6.29 10.66
N ASP A 172 -26.13 -7.30 11.35
CA ASP A 172 -25.74 -7.60 12.72
C ASP A 172 -24.38 -8.32 12.83
N ARG A 173 -23.98 -8.56 14.08
CA ARG A 173 -22.70 -9.21 14.43
C ARG A 173 -22.68 -10.71 14.13
N GLU A 174 -23.83 -11.39 14.15
CA GLU A 174 -23.92 -12.82 13.88
C GLU A 174 -23.68 -13.11 12.40
N VAL A 175 -24.31 -12.33 11.51
CA VAL A 175 -24.07 -12.36 10.06
C VAL A 175 -22.61 -12.05 9.72
N LEU A 176 -22.02 -11.04 10.38
CA LEU A 176 -20.58 -10.75 10.24
C LEU A 176 -19.73 -11.97 10.62
N LEU A 177 -19.99 -12.59 11.77
CA LEU A 177 -19.20 -13.70 12.28
C LEU A 177 -19.31 -14.96 11.41
N ALA A 178 -20.49 -15.25 10.86
CA ALA A 178 -20.68 -16.34 9.92
C ALA A 178 -19.78 -16.18 8.68
N HIS A 179 -19.79 -14.98 8.07
CA HIS A 179 -18.93 -14.66 6.95
C HIS A 179 -17.43 -14.65 7.28
N LEU A 180 -17.05 -14.09 8.44
CA LEU A 180 -15.65 -14.09 8.89
C LEU A 180 -15.12 -15.51 9.09
N ARG A 181 -15.86 -16.39 9.77
CA ARG A 181 -15.48 -17.81 9.97
C ARG A 181 -15.28 -18.56 8.65
N CYS A 182 -16.08 -18.25 7.63
CA CYS A 182 -15.92 -18.83 6.28
C CYS A 182 -14.90 -18.09 5.38
N THR A 183 -14.03 -17.24 5.94
CA THR A 183 -12.97 -16.53 5.20
C THR A 183 -11.59 -17.06 5.64
N PRO A 184 -10.75 -17.61 4.73
CA PRO A 184 -9.54 -18.36 5.11
C PRO A 184 -8.56 -17.62 6.03
N ARG A 185 -8.26 -16.34 5.76
CA ARG A 185 -7.36 -15.54 6.62
C ARG A 185 -7.90 -15.32 8.03
N TYR A 186 -9.23 -15.27 8.19
CA TYR A 186 -9.85 -15.14 9.51
C TYR A 186 -9.95 -16.47 10.22
N ALA A 187 -10.27 -17.57 9.51
CA ALA A 187 -10.15 -18.92 10.08
C ALA A 187 -8.74 -19.14 10.66
N PHE A 188 -7.71 -18.90 9.86
CA PHE A 188 -6.30 -18.97 10.27
C PHE A 188 -5.99 -18.10 11.50
N VAL A 189 -6.20 -16.78 11.41
CA VAL A 189 -5.84 -15.87 12.51
C VAL A 189 -6.64 -16.16 13.78
N SER A 190 -7.96 -16.41 13.68
CA SER A 190 -8.77 -16.70 14.86
C SER A 190 -8.46 -18.05 15.52
N GLN A 191 -7.90 -19.00 14.77
CA GLN A 191 -7.44 -20.29 15.30
C GLN A 191 -6.06 -20.19 15.99
N PHE A 192 -5.10 -19.49 15.37
CA PHE A 192 -3.68 -19.54 15.78
C PHE A 192 -3.16 -18.30 16.52
N PHE A 193 -3.90 -17.18 16.57
CA PHE A 193 -3.44 -15.97 17.28
C PHE A 193 -3.22 -16.25 18.78
N GLY A 194 -2.01 -15.95 19.27
CA GLY A 194 -1.62 -16.16 20.66
C GLY A 194 -1.32 -17.62 21.05
N ARG A 195 -1.37 -18.58 20.13
CA ARG A 195 -0.91 -19.96 20.41
C ARG A 195 0.62 -20.02 20.52
N PRO A 196 1.18 -20.82 21.44
CA PRO A 196 2.62 -21.15 21.44
C PRO A 196 3.05 -21.70 20.08
N GLY A 197 4.19 -21.25 19.56
CA GLY A 197 4.65 -21.62 18.21
C GLY A 197 4.08 -20.78 17.06
N PHE A 198 3.17 -19.83 17.32
CA PHE A 198 2.55 -18.98 16.29
C PHE A 198 2.70 -17.49 16.61
N ASP A 199 3.16 -16.71 15.61
CA ASP A 199 3.17 -15.26 15.63
C ASP A 199 2.42 -14.75 14.40
N VAL A 200 1.09 -14.73 14.52
CA VAL A 200 0.16 -14.42 13.43
C VAL A 200 -0.73 -13.24 13.81
N GLY A 201 -1.21 -12.47 12.84
CA GLY A 201 -2.25 -11.48 13.09
C GLY A 201 -2.54 -10.53 11.94
N PHE A 202 -3.58 -9.72 12.12
CA PHE A 202 -4.01 -8.75 11.12
C PHE A 202 -3.25 -7.44 11.21
N THR A 203 -2.91 -6.90 10.05
CA THR A 203 -2.37 -5.54 9.88
C THR A 203 -3.44 -4.62 9.31
N LEU A 204 -3.16 -3.31 9.26
CA LEU A 204 -4.02 -2.31 8.64
C LEU A 204 -3.26 -1.53 7.59
N GLU A 205 -3.99 -1.06 6.59
CA GLU A 205 -3.52 -0.14 5.55
C GLU A 205 -4.40 1.12 5.54
N ARG A 206 -4.06 2.07 4.66
CA ARG A 206 -4.82 3.32 4.51
C ARG A 206 -6.21 3.05 3.90
N GLY A 207 -7.27 3.60 4.49
CA GLY A 207 -8.65 3.41 4.04
C GLY A 207 -9.33 2.12 4.54
N VAL A 208 -8.83 1.52 5.63
CA VAL A 208 -9.49 0.47 6.43
C VAL A 208 -9.36 0.72 7.94
N GLU A 209 -9.08 1.96 8.35
CA GLU A 209 -8.82 2.31 9.76
C GLU A 209 -10.01 1.98 10.68
N PHE A 210 -11.22 2.00 10.13
CA PHE A 210 -12.48 1.61 10.80
C PHE A 210 -12.52 0.15 11.24
N TYR A 211 -11.64 -0.74 10.75
CA TYR A 211 -11.51 -2.11 11.24
C TYR A 211 -11.08 -2.17 12.72
N LYS A 212 -10.53 -1.09 13.28
CA LYS A 212 -10.27 -0.93 14.73
C LYS A 212 -11.55 -0.88 15.56
N GLU A 213 -12.67 -0.50 14.96
CA GLU A 213 -13.97 -0.35 15.61
C GLU A 213 -14.82 -1.63 15.50
N VAL A 214 -14.33 -2.66 14.79
CA VAL A 214 -14.99 -3.96 14.62
C VAL A 214 -14.38 -4.96 15.61
N PRO A 215 -15.03 -5.30 16.75
CA PRO A 215 -14.35 -5.98 17.87
C PRO A 215 -13.83 -7.38 17.56
N ASP A 216 -14.42 -8.06 16.58
CA ASP A 216 -14.00 -9.39 16.13
C ASP A 216 -12.78 -9.36 15.20
N ILE A 217 -12.43 -8.19 14.64
CA ILE A 217 -11.17 -7.98 13.90
C ILE A 217 -10.14 -7.30 14.81
N ALA A 218 -10.56 -6.28 15.56
CA ALA A 218 -9.71 -5.44 16.39
C ALA A 218 -8.85 -6.24 17.38
N ARG A 219 -9.39 -7.32 17.97
CA ARG A 219 -8.69 -8.20 18.92
C ARG A 219 -7.49 -8.96 18.34
N TYR A 220 -7.45 -9.12 17.01
CA TYR A 220 -6.37 -9.82 16.30
C TYR A 220 -5.44 -8.85 15.56
N LEU A 221 -5.60 -7.53 15.76
CA LEU A 221 -4.73 -6.54 15.17
C LEU A 221 -3.35 -6.57 15.83
N THR A 222 -2.32 -6.55 15.00
CA THR A 222 -0.91 -6.54 15.39
C THR A 222 -0.15 -5.54 14.53
N ARG A 223 1.12 -5.30 14.88
CA ARG A 223 1.99 -4.42 14.10
C ARG A 223 2.39 -5.10 12.79
N TYR A 224 2.53 -4.27 11.75
CA TYR A 224 3.21 -4.68 10.51
C TYR A 224 4.66 -5.08 10.82
N ALA A 225 5.20 -6.00 10.04
CA ALA A 225 6.58 -6.46 10.13
C ALA A 225 7.22 -6.41 8.74
N LYS A 226 8.36 -5.72 8.63
CA LYS A 226 9.17 -5.65 7.40
C LYS A 226 9.81 -7.02 7.12
N HIS A 227 10.11 -7.34 5.86
CA HIS A 227 10.58 -8.69 5.47
C HIS A 227 11.81 -9.16 6.26
N HIS A 228 12.79 -8.27 6.52
CA HIS A 228 13.97 -8.57 7.34
C HIS A 228 13.65 -8.98 8.81
N LYS A 229 12.44 -8.68 9.31
CA LYS A 229 11.95 -9.19 10.61
C LYS A 229 11.13 -10.46 10.48
N GLN A 230 10.51 -10.71 9.33
CA GLN A 230 9.80 -11.96 9.07
C GLN A 230 10.77 -13.13 8.87
N VAL A 231 11.96 -12.87 8.32
CA VAL A 231 13.00 -13.90 8.11
C VAL A 231 13.74 -14.33 9.38
N GLU A 232 13.47 -13.71 10.54
CA GLU A 232 13.94 -14.20 11.85
C GLU A 232 13.22 -15.50 12.29
N PHE A 233 12.17 -15.90 11.56
CA PHE A 233 11.29 -17.02 11.87
C PHE A 233 11.51 -18.21 10.92
N LYS A 234 11.51 -19.45 11.42
CA LYS A 234 11.69 -20.66 10.60
C LYS A 234 10.62 -20.82 9.53
N TYR A 235 9.37 -20.48 9.84
CA TYR A 235 8.21 -20.83 9.03
C TYR A 235 7.45 -19.60 8.56
N LEU A 236 7.41 -19.39 7.24
CA LEU A 236 6.60 -18.36 6.60
C LEU A 236 5.45 -19.03 5.85
N ILE A 237 4.21 -18.59 6.11
CA ILE A 237 3.02 -19.13 5.45
C ILE A 237 2.46 -18.17 4.39
N SER A 238 2.15 -18.70 3.20
CA SER A 238 1.43 -18.02 2.13
C SER A 238 -0.04 -18.42 2.16
N ILE A 239 -0.93 -17.43 2.34
CA ILE A 239 -2.39 -17.62 2.50
C ILE A 239 -3.16 -16.80 1.46
N GLU A 240 -4.18 -17.41 0.85
CA GLU A 240 -5.00 -16.76 -0.18
C GLU A 240 -5.61 -15.44 0.31
N GLY A 241 -5.69 -14.47 -0.60
CA GLY A 241 -6.34 -13.20 -0.35
C GLY A 241 -7.64 -13.12 -1.14
N THR A 242 -7.66 -12.19 -2.09
CA THR A 242 -8.74 -12.09 -3.09
C THR A 242 -8.61 -13.22 -4.11
N ASP A 243 -7.38 -13.52 -4.54
CA ASP A 243 -6.93 -14.67 -5.34
C ASP A 243 -5.77 -15.40 -4.64
N VAL A 244 -4.52 -15.06 -4.95
CA VAL A 244 -3.31 -15.71 -4.43
C VAL A 244 -2.83 -15.06 -3.13
N GLY A 245 -1.89 -15.72 -2.46
CA GLY A 245 -1.08 -15.09 -1.43
C GLY A 245 0.03 -14.27 -2.07
N THR A 246 -0.10 -12.94 -2.18
CA THR A 246 0.93 -12.06 -2.77
C THR A 246 2.31 -12.24 -2.12
N SER A 247 2.35 -12.58 -0.82
CA SER A 247 3.60 -12.85 -0.10
C SER A 247 4.42 -14.01 -0.68
N LEU A 248 3.79 -14.93 -1.44
CA LEU A 248 4.45 -16.09 -2.03
C LEU A 248 5.70 -15.67 -2.82
N GLY A 249 5.61 -14.61 -3.63
CA GLY A 249 6.67 -14.18 -4.54
C GLY A 249 7.99 -13.87 -3.83
N TRP A 250 7.97 -12.98 -2.82
CA TRP A 250 9.15 -12.67 -2.03
C TRP A 250 9.54 -13.80 -1.07
N GLN A 251 8.57 -14.55 -0.52
CA GLN A 251 8.84 -15.68 0.37
C GLN A 251 9.69 -16.78 -0.31
N LEU A 252 9.62 -16.92 -1.65
CA LEU A 252 10.50 -17.82 -2.41
C LEU A 252 12.00 -17.52 -2.18
N SER A 253 12.38 -16.25 -1.97
CA SER A 253 13.79 -15.83 -1.90
C SER A 253 14.43 -15.96 -0.52
N THR A 254 13.67 -16.44 0.47
CA THR A 254 14.12 -16.54 1.87
C THR A 254 14.86 -17.84 2.17
N ASN A 255 15.50 -17.91 3.34
CA ASN A 255 16.02 -19.13 3.98
C ASN A 255 14.99 -19.77 4.94
N CYS A 256 13.72 -19.36 4.88
CA CYS A 256 12.64 -19.92 5.68
C CYS A 256 12.01 -21.17 5.01
N VAL A 257 11.44 -22.06 5.81
CA VAL A 257 10.50 -23.07 5.31
C VAL A 257 9.23 -22.35 4.87
N LEU A 258 8.90 -22.50 3.59
CA LEU A 258 7.68 -21.96 3.02
C LEU A 258 6.54 -22.97 3.20
N LEU A 259 5.52 -22.57 3.93
CA LEU A 259 4.24 -23.26 4.05
C LEU A 259 3.28 -22.62 3.05
N LYS A 260 2.72 -23.38 2.10
CA LYS A 260 1.73 -22.86 1.13
C LYS A 260 0.38 -23.49 1.41
N GLN A 261 -0.60 -22.66 1.75
CA GLN A 261 -2.00 -23.08 1.80
C GLN A 261 -2.44 -23.57 0.41
N ASP A 262 -3.16 -24.69 0.36
CA ASP A 262 -3.77 -25.23 -0.85
C ASP A 262 -4.98 -24.38 -1.28
N TYR A 263 -4.69 -23.32 -2.03
CA TYR A 263 -5.70 -22.44 -2.62
C TYR A 263 -5.83 -22.64 -4.14
N PRO A 264 -7.04 -22.51 -4.72
CA PRO A 264 -7.31 -22.89 -6.10
C PRO A 264 -6.96 -21.78 -7.10
N TRP A 265 -5.76 -21.19 -6.99
CA TRP A 265 -5.29 -20.09 -7.82
C TRP A 265 -3.82 -20.26 -8.22
N GLU A 266 -3.51 -19.99 -9.49
CA GLU A 266 -2.18 -20.00 -10.09
C GLU A 266 -1.82 -18.59 -10.61
N VAL A 267 -0.54 -18.23 -10.52
CA VAL A 267 0.10 -17.09 -11.22
C VAL A 267 1.30 -17.59 -12.04
N PHE A 268 1.81 -16.78 -12.98
CA PHE A 268 2.71 -17.23 -14.05
C PHE A 268 3.93 -18.07 -13.60
N PHE A 269 4.47 -17.82 -12.41
CA PHE A 269 5.64 -18.52 -11.88
C PHE A 269 5.31 -19.80 -11.09
N GLU A 270 4.05 -20.03 -10.67
CA GLU A 270 3.72 -21.16 -9.80
C GLU A 270 3.98 -22.53 -10.45
N GLY A 271 3.91 -22.63 -11.78
CA GLY A 271 4.31 -23.85 -12.50
C GLY A 271 5.81 -24.20 -12.39
N SER A 272 6.62 -23.31 -11.82
CA SER A 272 8.06 -23.52 -11.55
C SER A 272 8.34 -24.03 -10.14
N ILE A 273 7.34 -24.09 -9.25
CA ILE A 273 7.48 -24.62 -7.88
C ILE A 273 6.55 -25.82 -7.68
N ARG A 274 6.89 -26.70 -6.75
CA ARG A 274 6.15 -27.95 -6.49
C ARG A 274 6.07 -28.27 -5.00
N PRO A 275 4.97 -28.87 -4.54
CA PRO A 275 4.83 -29.32 -3.15
C PRO A 275 5.88 -30.39 -2.84
N TRP A 276 6.41 -30.36 -1.62
CA TRP A 276 7.47 -31.26 -1.11
C TRP A 276 8.84 -31.17 -1.82
N GLU A 277 8.94 -30.48 -2.96
CA GLU A 277 10.20 -30.13 -3.62
C GLU A 277 10.67 -28.69 -3.30
N HIS A 278 9.74 -27.75 -3.09
CA HIS A 278 10.04 -26.31 -2.93
C HIS A 278 9.31 -25.64 -1.74
N TYR A 279 8.18 -26.23 -1.32
CA TYR A 279 7.35 -25.75 -0.22
C TYR A 279 6.57 -26.91 0.41
N VAL A 280 6.15 -26.75 1.66
CA VAL A 280 5.27 -27.70 2.34
C VAL A 280 3.81 -27.31 2.08
N PRO A 281 2.99 -28.19 1.46
CA PRO A 281 1.56 -27.93 1.30
C PRO A 281 0.85 -28.01 2.65
N VAL A 282 -0.13 -27.13 2.85
CA VAL A 282 -1.00 -27.06 4.04
C VAL A 282 -2.44 -27.07 3.55
N ALA A 283 -3.30 -27.85 4.20
CA ALA A 283 -4.73 -27.92 3.91
C ALA A 283 -5.39 -26.53 3.94
N ARG A 284 -6.42 -26.34 3.10
CA ARG A 284 -7.06 -25.03 2.92
C ARG A 284 -7.71 -24.47 4.20
N ASP A 285 -8.15 -25.35 5.09
CA ASP A 285 -8.71 -25.08 6.41
C ASP A 285 -7.67 -25.11 7.55
N PHE A 286 -6.38 -25.34 7.22
CA PHE A 286 -5.25 -25.43 8.14
C PHE A 286 -5.32 -26.58 9.16
N ALA A 287 -6.16 -27.60 8.92
CA ALA A 287 -6.33 -28.72 9.85
C ALA A 287 -5.05 -29.56 10.06
N ASP A 288 -4.15 -29.60 9.07
CA ASP A 288 -2.87 -30.33 9.11
C ASP A 288 -1.67 -29.46 9.52
N LEU A 289 -1.84 -28.15 9.73
CA LEU A 289 -0.72 -27.21 9.87
C LEU A 289 0.24 -27.56 11.02
N GLU A 290 -0.30 -27.94 12.18
CA GLU A 290 0.51 -28.32 13.36
C GLU A 290 1.31 -29.62 13.10
N GLU A 291 0.72 -30.60 12.39
CA GLU A 291 1.40 -31.82 11.94
C GLU A 291 2.54 -31.49 10.95
N LYS A 292 2.28 -30.62 9.97
CA LYS A 292 3.28 -30.21 8.98
C LYS A 292 4.46 -29.47 9.62
N VAL A 293 4.23 -28.65 10.64
CA VAL A 293 5.31 -27.99 11.41
C VAL A 293 6.12 -29.02 12.22
N GLN A 294 5.47 -29.97 12.89
CA GLN A 294 6.16 -31.06 13.61
C GLN A 294 6.99 -31.94 12.68
N TRP A 295 6.47 -32.23 11.48
CA TRP A 295 7.22 -32.91 10.43
C TRP A 295 8.46 -32.12 10.02
N CYS A 296 8.36 -30.80 9.85
CA CYS A 296 9.51 -29.96 9.48
C CYS A 296 10.62 -29.96 10.54
N GLU A 297 10.27 -29.80 11.82
CA GLU A 297 11.26 -29.90 12.92
C GLU A 297 11.96 -31.26 12.92
N SER A 298 11.21 -32.33 12.67
CA SER A 298 11.74 -33.71 12.58
C SER A 298 12.53 -34.01 11.30
N ASN A 299 12.41 -33.18 10.26
CA ASN A 299 12.98 -33.42 8.91
C ASN A 299 13.76 -32.20 8.39
N THR A 300 14.56 -31.56 9.25
CA THR A 300 15.32 -30.34 8.93
C THR A 300 16.15 -30.45 7.63
N GLU A 301 16.76 -31.61 7.34
CA GLU A 301 17.53 -31.80 6.11
C GLU A 301 16.65 -31.76 4.83
N ALA A 302 15.41 -32.26 4.90
CA ALA A 302 14.44 -32.15 3.81
C ALA A 302 13.97 -30.70 3.63
N CYS A 303 13.80 -29.96 4.73
CA CYS A 303 13.51 -28.52 4.68
C CYS A 303 14.63 -27.72 4.00
N LEU A 304 15.90 -28.02 4.31
CA LEU A 304 17.06 -27.40 3.64
C LEU A 304 17.09 -27.72 2.14
N LYS A 305 16.81 -28.96 1.74
CA LYS A 305 16.70 -29.36 0.33
C LYS A 305 15.58 -28.61 -0.41
N MET A 306 14.43 -28.38 0.23
CA MET A 306 13.35 -27.56 -0.34
C MET A 306 13.73 -26.08 -0.49
N ILE A 307 14.53 -25.54 0.42
CA ILE A 307 15.03 -24.16 0.34
C ILE A 307 16.01 -24.02 -0.85
N ASP A 308 16.99 -24.92 -0.98
CA ASP A 308 17.94 -24.89 -2.10
C ASP A 308 17.24 -25.07 -3.46
N GLY A 309 16.32 -26.03 -3.59
CA GLY A 309 15.52 -26.20 -4.81
C GLY A 309 14.76 -24.91 -5.19
N ARG A 310 14.18 -24.22 -4.20
CA ARG A 310 13.49 -22.94 -4.38
C ARG A 310 14.45 -21.81 -4.76
N HIS A 311 15.65 -21.75 -4.21
CA HIS A 311 16.69 -20.80 -4.59
C HIS A 311 17.13 -20.97 -6.05
N GLN A 312 17.20 -22.21 -6.56
CA GLN A 312 17.48 -22.46 -7.98
C GLN A 312 16.37 -21.88 -8.88
N VAL A 313 15.10 -22.02 -8.48
CA VAL A 313 13.95 -21.38 -9.17
C VAL A 313 14.04 -19.85 -9.10
N VAL A 314 14.38 -19.27 -7.95
CA VAL A 314 14.54 -17.81 -7.77
C VAL A 314 15.61 -17.24 -8.71
N ARG A 315 16.75 -17.93 -8.89
CA ARG A 315 17.80 -17.50 -9.85
C ARG A 315 17.31 -17.45 -11.30
N PHE A 316 16.33 -18.27 -11.67
CA PHE A 316 15.68 -18.19 -12.97
C PHE A 316 14.64 -17.05 -13.01
N LEU A 317 13.80 -16.92 -11.98
CA LEU A 317 12.76 -15.89 -11.90
C LEU A 317 13.32 -14.46 -11.77
N THR A 318 14.55 -14.29 -11.29
CA THR A 318 15.25 -12.99 -11.21
C THR A 318 16.07 -12.65 -12.46
N ASN A 319 16.11 -13.52 -13.46
CA ASN A 319 16.85 -13.29 -14.71
C ASN A 319 15.92 -12.69 -15.79
N ASP A 320 16.04 -11.37 -16.00
CA ASP A 320 15.20 -10.62 -16.95
C ASP A 320 15.34 -11.09 -18.41
N ASP A 321 16.51 -11.57 -18.84
CA ASP A 321 16.69 -12.12 -20.20
C ASP A 321 15.99 -13.48 -20.34
N ALA A 322 16.07 -14.34 -19.32
CA ALA A 322 15.35 -15.62 -19.28
C ALA A 322 13.82 -15.42 -19.26
N GLN A 323 13.32 -14.48 -18.44
CA GLN A 323 11.92 -14.08 -18.47
C GLN A 323 11.52 -13.56 -19.86
N THR A 324 12.29 -12.62 -20.42
CA THR A 324 12.01 -11.98 -21.72
C THR A 324 11.99 -13.00 -22.86
N LYS A 325 12.92 -13.97 -22.86
CA LYS A 325 12.92 -15.10 -23.80
C LYS A 325 11.67 -15.97 -23.65
N THR A 326 11.29 -16.30 -22.42
CA THR A 326 10.10 -17.12 -22.11
C THR A 326 8.82 -16.47 -22.60
N PHE A 327 8.58 -15.20 -22.24
CA PHE A 327 7.39 -14.48 -22.70
C PHE A 327 7.38 -14.22 -24.20
N ARG A 328 8.54 -14.00 -24.84
CA ARG A 328 8.64 -13.92 -26.30
C ARG A 328 8.17 -15.21 -26.98
N GLN A 329 8.54 -16.38 -26.45
CA GLN A 329 8.08 -17.67 -26.98
C GLN A 329 6.55 -17.84 -26.84
N VAL A 330 5.97 -17.43 -25.70
CA VAL A 330 4.50 -17.43 -25.51
C VAL A 330 3.81 -16.58 -26.58
N ILE A 331 4.32 -15.38 -26.85
CA ILE A 331 3.77 -14.47 -27.88
C ILE A 331 3.96 -15.01 -29.30
N GLN A 332 5.11 -15.62 -29.61
CA GLN A 332 5.35 -16.28 -30.90
C GLN A 332 4.38 -17.46 -31.13
N GLN A 333 4.18 -18.32 -30.13
CA GLN A 333 3.21 -19.43 -30.19
C GLN A 333 1.79 -18.90 -30.35
N TYR A 334 1.42 -17.83 -29.63
CA TYR A 334 0.12 -17.20 -29.75
C TYR A 334 -0.15 -16.63 -31.15
N ASN A 335 0.80 -15.87 -31.70
CA ASN A 335 0.68 -15.31 -33.05
C ASN A 335 0.54 -16.44 -34.10
N ALA A 336 1.34 -17.50 -34.00
CA ALA A 336 1.27 -18.65 -34.91
C ALA A 336 -0.09 -19.37 -34.84
N PHE A 337 -0.62 -19.58 -33.63
CA PHE A 337 -1.96 -20.13 -33.41
C PHE A 337 -3.05 -19.24 -34.01
N TYR A 338 -2.98 -17.92 -33.78
CA TYR A 338 -3.97 -16.99 -34.32
C TYR A 338 -3.96 -16.97 -35.84
N ALA A 339 -2.78 -16.94 -36.47
CA ALA A 339 -2.64 -16.98 -37.92
C ALA A 339 -3.24 -18.27 -38.52
N ALA A 340 -2.99 -19.42 -37.90
CA ALA A 340 -3.60 -20.69 -38.32
C ALA A 340 -5.13 -20.66 -38.18
N TRP A 341 -5.65 -20.20 -37.04
CA TRP A 341 -7.10 -20.10 -36.80
C TRP A 341 -7.80 -19.13 -37.78
N ALA A 342 -7.24 -17.94 -37.98
CA ALA A 342 -7.78 -16.93 -38.88
C ALA A 342 -7.79 -17.36 -40.36
N GLY A 343 -6.83 -18.22 -40.76
CA GLY A 343 -6.80 -18.82 -42.10
C GLY A 343 -7.97 -19.78 -42.35
N HIS A 344 -8.33 -20.60 -41.37
CA HIS A 344 -9.43 -21.58 -41.49
C HIS A 344 -10.82 -20.95 -41.42
N SER A 345 -10.98 -19.79 -40.77
CA SER A 345 -12.28 -19.12 -40.61
C SER A 345 -12.85 -18.48 -41.91
N ARG A 346 -12.15 -18.56 -43.05
CA ARG A 346 -12.57 -17.91 -44.31
C ARG A 346 -13.40 -18.79 -45.25
N SER A 347 -13.57 -20.09 -44.98
CA SER A 347 -14.41 -20.98 -45.79
C SER A 347 -15.77 -21.29 -45.15
N GLU A 348 -16.83 -20.74 -45.74
CA GLU A 348 -18.18 -21.32 -45.86
C GLU A 348 -18.99 -21.71 -44.59
N ALA A 349 -19.53 -20.73 -43.85
CA ALA A 349 -20.85 -20.87 -43.20
C ALA A 349 -21.42 -19.50 -42.72
N PRO A 350 -22.75 -19.34 -42.54
CA PRO A 350 -23.35 -18.12 -41.99
C PRO A 350 -22.99 -17.92 -40.49
N PRO A 351 -22.88 -16.66 -39.98
CA PRO A 351 -22.10 -16.38 -38.77
C PRO A 351 -22.57 -17.02 -37.46
N THR A 352 -23.86 -17.39 -37.35
CA THR A 352 -24.46 -17.97 -36.15
C THR A 352 -24.34 -19.49 -36.08
N LEU A 353 -24.42 -20.19 -37.22
CA LEU A 353 -24.13 -21.63 -37.33
C LEU A 353 -22.62 -21.89 -37.42
N ALA A 354 -21.86 -20.94 -37.98
CA ALA A 354 -20.40 -20.99 -38.03
C ALA A 354 -19.77 -21.12 -36.64
N ILE A 355 -20.29 -20.46 -35.58
CA ILE A 355 -19.68 -20.56 -34.24
C ILE A 355 -19.88 -21.95 -33.63
N ALA A 356 -21.05 -22.58 -33.82
CA ALA A 356 -21.28 -23.95 -33.34
C ALA A 356 -20.40 -24.96 -34.11
N ALA A 357 -20.33 -24.83 -35.44
CA ALA A 357 -19.47 -25.68 -36.27
C ALA A 357 -17.98 -25.41 -36.07
N GLN A 358 -17.57 -24.16 -35.81
CA GLN A 358 -16.19 -23.80 -35.45
C GLN A 358 -15.82 -24.34 -34.07
N ASN A 359 -16.74 -24.30 -33.09
CA ASN A 359 -16.53 -24.95 -31.79
C ASN A 359 -16.45 -26.47 -31.92
N GLU A 360 -17.21 -27.06 -32.85
CA GLU A 360 -17.16 -28.49 -33.13
C GLU A 360 -15.85 -28.88 -33.85
N VAL A 361 -15.41 -28.13 -34.86
CA VAL A 361 -14.09 -28.30 -35.51
C VAL A 361 -12.94 -28.04 -34.52
N PHE A 362 -13.04 -27.02 -33.66
CA PHE A 362 -12.05 -26.72 -32.62
C PHE A 362 -11.91 -27.88 -31.62
N ARG A 363 -12.99 -28.62 -31.33
CA ARG A 363 -12.96 -29.87 -30.54
C ARG A 363 -12.43 -31.06 -31.36
N GLN A 364 -12.92 -31.25 -32.58
CA GLN A 364 -12.64 -32.41 -33.45
C GLN A 364 -11.20 -32.39 -34.02
N SER A 365 -10.63 -31.22 -34.27
CA SER A 365 -9.22 -31.02 -34.65
C SER A 365 -8.25 -31.09 -33.45
N GLY A 366 -8.71 -31.48 -32.26
CA GLY A 366 -7.87 -31.59 -31.07
C GLY A 366 -7.40 -30.24 -30.50
N GLY A 367 -8.10 -29.15 -30.80
CA GLY A 367 -7.75 -27.76 -30.50
C GLY A 367 -7.80 -27.37 -29.02
N ARG A 368 -7.13 -28.13 -28.14
CA ARG A 368 -6.82 -27.68 -26.78
C ARG A 368 -5.50 -26.92 -26.79
N PHE A 369 -5.54 -25.61 -26.50
CA PHE A 369 -4.34 -24.80 -26.18
C PHE A 369 -3.62 -25.24 -24.87
N ARG A 370 -4.03 -26.39 -24.31
CA ARG A 370 -3.63 -26.99 -23.03
C ARG A 370 -2.29 -27.75 -23.10
N GLN A 371 -1.74 -27.99 -24.30
CA GLN A 371 -0.47 -28.72 -24.48
C GLN A 371 0.75 -27.82 -24.75
N LEU A 372 0.61 -26.64 -25.36
CA LEU A 372 1.78 -25.81 -25.72
C LEU A 372 2.41 -25.06 -24.53
N ILE A 373 1.62 -24.57 -23.57
CA ILE A 373 2.18 -24.01 -22.31
C ILE A 373 2.76 -25.14 -21.44
N THR A 374 2.20 -26.35 -21.49
CA THR A 374 2.79 -27.54 -20.87
C THR A 374 4.12 -27.93 -21.55
N ALA A 375 4.28 -27.66 -22.85
CA ALA A 375 5.56 -27.84 -23.56
C ALA A 375 6.59 -26.73 -23.21
N ALA A 376 6.16 -25.48 -23.01
CA ALA A 376 7.02 -24.43 -22.48
C ALA A 376 7.49 -24.73 -21.04
N ILE A 377 6.63 -25.33 -20.22
CA ILE A 377 6.98 -25.89 -18.89
C ILE A 377 7.84 -27.17 -19.00
N ASN A 378 7.96 -27.80 -20.17
CA ASN A 378 8.93 -28.88 -20.42
C ASN A 378 10.23 -28.40 -21.10
N LEU A 379 10.42 -27.09 -21.31
CA LEU A 379 11.74 -26.51 -21.60
C LEU A 379 12.62 -26.36 -20.34
N PHE A 380 12.07 -26.61 -19.15
CA PHE A 380 12.88 -26.78 -17.95
C PHE A 380 13.75 -28.05 -18.09
N PRO A 381 15.08 -27.96 -17.90
CA PRO A 381 15.95 -29.11 -18.04
C PRO A 381 15.59 -30.17 -17.00
N ARG A 382 15.14 -31.33 -17.47
CA ARG A 382 15.05 -32.53 -16.61
C ARG A 382 16.48 -32.88 -16.20
N ARG A 383 16.80 -32.76 -14.92
CA ARG A 383 17.96 -33.49 -14.37
C ARG A 383 17.64 -34.97 -14.47
N ASP A 384 18.33 -35.64 -15.38
CA ASP A 384 18.43 -37.08 -15.37
C ASP A 384 19.15 -37.48 -14.07
N THR A 385 18.43 -38.12 -13.14
CA THR A 385 18.96 -38.48 -11.81
C THR A 385 19.83 -39.75 -11.85
N SER A 386 20.32 -40.15 -13.03
CA SER A 386 20.99 -41.42 -13.26
C SER A 386 22.49 -41.34 -13.56
N THR A 387 23.18 -40.21 -13.30
CA THR A 387 24.67 -40.17 -13.32
C THR A 387 25.27 -38.99 -12.53
N ALA A 388 25.60 -39.21 -11.25
CA ALA A 388 26.49 -38.34 -10.46
C ALA A 388 27.06 -39.04 -9.21
N GLN A 389 27.55 -40.28 -9.37
CA GLN A 389 28.54 -40.82 -8.44
C GLN A 389 29.93 -40.39 -8.93
N HIS A 390 30.76 -39.88 -8.01
CA HIS A 390 32.06 -39.22 -8.28
C HIS A 390 31.89 -37.89 -9.04
N VAL A 391 32.58 -36.79 -8.71
CA VAL A 391 33.96 -36.65 -8.21
C VAL A 391 34.02 -35.75 -6.96
N ALA A 392 35.01 -35.99 -6.09
CA ALA A 392 35.27 -35.20 -4.89
C ALA A 392 36.42 -34.21 -5.10
N HIS A 393 36.47 -33.16 -4.25
CA HIS A 393 37.55 -32.17 -4.09
C HIS A 393 37.94 -31.32 -5.31
N GLU A 394 37.93 -29.99 -5.14
CA GLU A 394 39.21 -29.25 -5.03
C GLU A 394 39.06 -27.82 -4.50
N THR A 395 39.99 -27.46 -3.61
CA THR A 395 40.52 -26.13 -3.24
C THR A 395 39.59 -24.90 -3.15
N ALA A 396 39.48 -24.38 -1.92
CA ALA A 396 39.22 -22.97 -1.65
C ALA A 396 40.44 -22.09 -1.97
N LEU A 397 40.20 -20.79 -2.22
CA LEU A 397 41.18 -19.72 -2.00
C LEU A 397 40.50 -18.54 -1.29
N PRO A 398 41.14 -17.90 -0.29
CA PRO A 398 40.54 -16.82 0.48
C PRO A 398 40.78 -15.45 -0.18
N PHE A 399 39.96 -14.47 0.18
CA PHE A 399 40.30 -13.05 -0.01
C PHE A 399 39.97 -12.26 1.26
N GLU A 400 41.00 -11.88 2.00
CA GLU A 400 40.89 -10.99 3.16
C GLU A 400 40.86 -9.53 2.70
N ALA A 401 40.04 -8.71 3.37
CA ALA A 401 40.09 -7.25 3.25
C ALA A 401 39.57 -6.59 4.55
N GLU A 402 40.51 -6.31 5.46
CA GLU A 402 40.38 -5.41 6.62
C GLU A 402 40.72 -3.95 6.20
N GLN A 403 40.23 -2.83 6.76
CA GLN A 403 39.32 -2.47 7.88
C GLN A 403 38.45 -1.24 7.40
N PRO A 404 37.79 -0.38 8.23
CA PRO A 404 37.41 -0.45 9.65
C PRO A 404 35.92 -0.08 9.95
N HIS A 405 35.56 -0.09 11.24
CA HIS A 405 34.21 0.17 11.76
C HIS A 405 33.66 1.59 11.58
N VAL A 406 32.35 1.70 11.29
CA VAL A 406 31.42 2.61 12.01
C VAL A 406 30.05 1.92 12.12
N PRO A 407 29.44 1.77 13.32
CA PRO A 407 28.07 1.29 13.44
C PRO A 407 27.08 2.41 13.07
N VAL A 408 26.47 2.33 11.89
CA VAL A 408 25.36 3.22 11.51
C VAL A 408 24.04 2.58 11.91
N ASP A 409 23.73 2.64 13.20
CA ASP A 409 22.35 2.49 13.67
C ASP A 409 21.51 3.64 13.10
N SER A 410 20.74 3.36 12.06
CA SER A 410 19.72 4.27 11.52
C SER A 410 18.53 3.47 11.02
N PRO A 411 17.45 3.36 11.80
CA PRO A 411 16.29 2.56 11.41
C PRO A 411 15.58 3.17 10.20
N ALA A 412 15.27 2.33 9.20
CA ALA A 412 14.54 2.73 8.01
C ALA A 412 13.17 3.32 8.38
N ILE A 413 13.01 4.62 8.13
CA ILE A 413 11.86 5.44 8.53
C ILE A 413 10.59 4.96 7.82
N GLU A 414 9.60 4.51 8.59
CA GLU A 414 8.21 4.40 8.09
C GLU A 414 7.63 5.81 7.90
N PRO A 415 6.63 6.03 7.03
CA PRO A 415 5.91 7.30 7.01
C PRO A 415 5.14 7.47 8.33
N GLU A 416 5.81 8.08 9.31
CA GLU A 416 5.30 8.37 10.65
C GLU A 416 3.95 9.11 10.52
N THR A 417 2.92 8.65 11.24
CA THR A 417 1.69 9.44 11.35
C THR A 417 1.98 10.69 12.20
N GLU A 418 1.20 11.76 12.03
CA GLU A 418 1.39 13.00 12.80
C GLU A 418 1.43 12.76 14.33
N PHE A 419 0.69 11.77 14.83
CA PHE A 419 0.78 11.31 16.22
C PHE A 419 2.15 10.75 16.61
N HIS A 420 2.78 9.93 15.75
CA HIS A 420 4.11 9.38 16.00
C HIS A 420 5.19 10.48 15.90
N GLU A 421 5.06 11.39 14.93
CA GLU A 421 5.95 12.55 14.80
C GLU A 421 5.93 13.42 16.06
N LEU A 422 4.74 13.74 16.57
CA LEU A 422 4.58 14.52 17.80
C LEU A 422 5.00 13.76 19.07
N GLN A 423 4.81 12.43 19.10
CA GLN A 423 5.34 11.58 20.17
C GLN A 423 6.88 11.56 20.16
N ASN A 424 7.49 11.48 18.97
CA ASN A 424 8.94 11.50 18.79
C ASN A 424 9.53 12.89 19.05
N PHE A 425 8.80 13.96 18.71
CA PHE A 425 9.09 15.32 19.12
C PHE A 425 9.09 15.46 20.64
N SER A 426 8.03 15.02 21.32
CA SER A 426 7.91 15.08 22.78
C SER A 426 9.08 14.37 23.50
N ARG A 427 9.55 13.23 22.96
CA ARG A 427 10.73 12.50 23.48
C ARG A 427 12.06 13.25 23.28
N ARG A 428 12.14 14.18 22.34
CA ARG A 428 13.35 14.96 22.01
C ARG A 428 13.40 16.31 22.72
N VAL A 429 12.31 16.73 23.37
CA VAL A 429 12.26 17.88 24.29
C VAL A 429 11.74 17.43 25.67
N PRO A 430 12.42 16.48 26.35
CA PRO A 430 11.89 15.84 27.56
C PRO A 430 11.69 16.79 28.75
N ARG A 431 12.28 17.99 28.72
CA ARG A 431 12.09 19.02 29.75
C ARG A 431 10.85 19.91 29.49
N LEU A 432 10.29 19.88 28.29
CA LEU A 432 9.08 20.64 27.94
C LEU A 432 7.82 19.88 28.38
N GLN A 433 7.06 20.48 29.32
CA GLN A 433 5.77 19.94 29.75
C GLN A 433 4.64 20.60 28.97
N PHE A 434 3.99 19.83 28.09
CA PHE A 434 2.88 20.32 27.26
C PHE A 434 1.60 20.53 28.09
N ARG A 435 1.48 21.70 28.74
CA ARG A 435 0.34 22.08 29.58
C ARG A 435 -0.62 23.02 28.87
N THR A 436 -0.12 23.89 28.00
CA THR A 436 -0.92 24.86 27.22
C THR A 436 -0.66 24.66 25.73
N VAL A 437 -1.68 24.17 25.03
CA VAL A 437 -1.59 23.77 23.62
C VAL A 437 -2.62 24.55 22.80
N PHE A 438 -2.19 25.17 21.71
CA PHE A 438 -3.05 25.93 20.80
C PHE A 438 -3.22 25.16 19.49
N ASP A 439 -4.47 25.00 19.04
CA ASP A 439 -4.85 24.33 17.79
C ASP A 439 -5.58 25.32 16.89
N VAL A 440 -4.83 26.06 16.06
CA VAL A 440 -5.37 27.10 15.17
C VAL A 440 -5.74 26.46 13.83
N GLY A 441 -7.03 26.49 13.47
CA GLY A 441 -7.58 25.70 12.36
C GLY A 441 -8.12 24.34 12.80
N ALA A 442 -8.75 24.29 13.99
CA ALA A 442 -9.14 23.04 14.64
C ALA A 442 -10.20 22.22 13.88
N ASN A 443 -10.96 22.81 12.95
CA ASN A 443 -11.96 22.16 12.10
C ASN A 443 -13.01 21.40 12.92
N ILE A 444 -12.99 20.06 12.94
CA ILE A 444 -13.86 19.21 13.77
C ILE A 444 -13.09 18.47 14.87
N GLY A 445 -11.94 19.02 15.27
CA GLY A 445 -11.15 18.58 16.41
C GLY A 445 -10.28 17.36 16.13
N GLN A 446 -9.75 17.21 14.92
CA GLN A 446 -8.86 16.10 14.58
C GLN A 446 -7.53 16.22 15.36
N SER A 447 -6.89 17.39 15.32
CA SER A 447 -5.65 17.70 16.04
C SER A 447 -5.87 17.79 17.55
N ALA A 448 -6.88 18.52 18.03
CA ALA A 448 -7.26 18.53 19.45
C ALA A 448 -7.44 17.12 20.06
N GLN A 449 -8.06 16.17 19.34
CA GLN A 449 -8.22 14.79 19.83
C GLN A 449 -6.89 14.02 19.87
N MET A 450 -5.96 14.36 18.98
CA MET A 450 -4.60 13.82 18.95
C MET A 450 -3.79 14.36 20.13
N PHE A 451 -3.88 15.66 20.41
CA PHE A 451 -3.23 16.32 21.54
C PHE A 451 -3.74 15.78 22.89
N ARG A 452 -5.06 15.57 23.07
CA ARG A 452 -5.62 14.91 24.28
C ARG A 452 -5.00 13.54 24.58
N ARG A 453 -4.58 12.80 23.54
CA ARG A 453 -3.96 11.47 23.67
C ARG A 453 -2.44 11.52 23.90
N LEU A 454 -1.76 12.55 23.38
CA LEU A 454 -0.32 12.75 23.53
C LEU A 454 0.02 13.39 24.87
N TRP A 455 -0.81 14.35 25.29
CA TRP A 455 -0.59 15.22 26.43
C TRP A 455 -1.88 15.26 27.29
N PRO A 456 -2.14 14.22 28.11
CA PRO A 456 -3.40 14.07 28.83
C PRO A 456 -3.71 15.18 29.84
N ASP A 457 -2.69 15.91 30.29
CA ASP A 457 -2.81 17.02 31.24
C ASP A 457 -2.90 18.40 30.56
N ALA A 458 -2.81 18.45 29.21
CA ALA A 458 -2.85 19.68 28.45
C ALA A 458 -4.23 20.34 28.43
N GLN A 459 -4.27 21.64 28.71
CA GLN A 459 -5.33 22.55 28.32
C GLN A 459 -5.16 22.92 26.84
N ILE A 460 -6.15 22.57 26.03
CA ILE A 460 -6.15 22.78 24.58
C ILE A 460 -7.08 23.93 24.23
N TYR A 461 -6.55 24.94 23.56
CA TYR A 461 -7.29 26.10 23.04
C TYR A 461 -7.46 25.89 21.53
N ALA A 462 -8.66 25.47 21.13
CA ALA A 462 -8.99 25.08 19.76
C ALA A 462 -9.79 26.18 19.07
N PHE A 463 -9.25 26.72 17.97
CA PHE A 463 -9.81 27.84 17.22
C PHE A 463 -10.38 27.35 15.90
N GLU A 464 -11.69 27.48 15.74
CA GLU A 464 -12.40 27.18 14.50
C GLU A 464 -13.45 28.28 14.23
N PRO A 465 -13.22 29.17 13.25
CA PRO A 465 -14.11 30.33 13.04
C PRO A 465 -15.44 29.98 12.37
N VAL A 466 -15.55 28.91 11.57
CA VAL A 466 -16.78 28.59 10.84
C VAL A 466 -17.79 27.88 11.75
N SER A 467 -19.02 28.39 11.83
CA SER A 467 -20.03 27.91 12.78
C SER A 467 -20.38 26.42 12.64
N THR A 468 -20.41 25.90 11.40
CA THR A 468 -20.77 24.50 11.14
C THR A 468 -19.72 23.50 11.64
N THR A 469 -18.43 23.82 11.48
CA THR A 469 -17.29 23.03 11.98
C THR A 469 -17.13 23.24 13.48
N LEU A 470 -17.23 24.48 13.98
CA LEU A 470 -17.24 24.83 15.40
C LEU A 470 -18.33 24.09 16.19
N THR A 471 -19.54 23.96 15.64
CA THR A 471 -20.64 23.22 16.28
C THR A 471 -20.28 21.75 16.47
N ARG A 472 -19.62 21.14 15.48
CA ARG A 472 -19.15 19.75 15.55
C ARG A 472 -17.96 19.61 16.50
N LEU A 473 -17.04 20.58 16.51
CA LEU A 473 -15.92 20.66 17.46
C LEU A 473 -16.42 20.71 18.91
N ARG A 474 -17.34 21.63 19.22
CA ARG A 474 -17.99 21.75 20.53
C ARG A 474 -18.77 20.50 20.92
N SER A 475 -19.55 19.92 19.99
CA SER A 475 -20.27 18.67 20.24
C SER A 475 -19.34 17.49 20.52
N LYS A 476 -18.15 17.46 19.92
CA LYS A 476 -17.16 16.38 20.10
C LYS A 476 -16.47 16.43 21.46
N PHE A 477 -16.24 17.62 22.00
CA PHE A 477 -15.54 17.84 23.28
C PHE A 477 -16.44 18.35 24.41
N LYS A 478 -17.76 18.20 24.29
CA LYS A 478 -18.73 18.67 25.29
C LYS A 478 -18.48 18.11 26.71
N ASP A 479 -17.89 16.91 26.80
CA ASP A 479 -17.59 16.19 28.04
C ASP A 479 -16.09 16.26 28.43
N GLU A 480 -15.28 17.05 27.70
CA GLU A 480 -13.83 17.16 27.85
C GLU A 480 -13.44 18.59 28.29
N PRO A 481 -13.48 18.92 29.60
CA PRO A 481 -13.27 20.28 30.09
C PRO A 481 -11.86 20.86 29.84
N ALA A 482 -10.92 20.01 29.41
CA ALA A 482 -9.59 20.42 28.98
C ALA A 482 -9.53 20.95 27.54
N VAL A 483 -10.64 20.98 26.77
CA VAL A 483 -10.67 21.47 25.38
C VAL A 483 -11.60 22.69 25.23
N HIS A 484 -10.98 23.86 25.16
CA HIS A 484 -11.64 25.16 25.06
C HIS A 484 -11.87 25.51 23.58
N CYS A 485 -13.14 25.58 23.14
CA CYS A 485 -13.51 25.66 21.72
C CYS A 485 -14.02 27.06 21.31
N PHE A 486 -13.17 27.83 20.62
CA PHE A 486 -13.40 29.22 20.25
C PHE A 486 -13.85 29.39 18.80
N GLY A 487 -14.95 30.13 18.61
CA GLY A 487 -15.46 30.55 17.30
C GLY A 487 -14.75 31.78 16.78
N LEU A 488 -13.43 31.72 16.66
CA LEU A 488 -12.54 32.86 16.47
C LEU A 488 -11.47 32.52 15.43
N ALA A 489 -11.20 33.45 14.51
CA ALA A 489 -10.03 33.39 13.65
C ALA A 489 -8.87 34.15 14.31
N LEU A 490 -7.64 33.64 14.15
CA LEU A 490 -6.45 34.39 14.55
C LEU A 490 -5.78 35.07 13.34
N GLY A 491 -5.15 36.21 13.56
CA GLY A 491 -4.50 37.01 12.52
C GLY A 491 -3.62 38.13 13.07
N ASP A 492 -3.18 39.02 12.19
CA ASP A 492 -2.27 40.14 12.49
C ASP A 492 -3.00 41.44 12.89
N GLU A 493 -4.32 41.40 13.02
CA GLU A 493 -5.18 42.57 13.28
C GLU A 493 -6.48 42.16 13.99
N GLN A 494 -7.23 43.13 14.51
CA GLN A 494 -8.55 42.91 15.13
C GLN A 494 -9.66 43.52 14.26
N ARG A 495 -10.53 42.69 13.69
CA ARG A 495 -11.70 43.11 12.89
C ARG A 495 -12.63 41.93 12.60
N ARG A 496 -13.80 42.19 12.02
CA ARG A 496 -14.56 41.14 11.30
C ARG A 496 -13.99 40.89 9.91
N VAL A 497 -14.04 39.63 9.47
CA VAL A 497 -13.64 39.19 8.13
C VAL A 497 -14.64 38.18 7.57
N THR A 498 -14.81 38.19 6.25
CA THR A 498 -15.57 37.17 5.53
C THR A 498 -14.72 35.92 5.28
N ILE A 499 -15.23 34.75 5.65
CA ILE A 499 -14.62 33.44 5.37
C ILE A 499 -15.48 32.64 4.37
N GLU A 500 -14.87 31.98 3.38
CA GLU A 500 -15.58 31.03 2.50
C GLU A 500 -15.71 29.67 3.21
N SER A 501 -16.95 29.17 3.34
CA SER A 501 -17.26 27.89 3.99
C SER A 501 -17.71 26.83 2.99
N GLU A 502 -17.05 25.66 2.99
CA GLU A 502 -17.44 24.48 2.21
C GLU A 502 -17.79 23.31 3.15
N PRO A 503 -19.08 23.00 3.41
CA PRO A 503 -19.50 22.02 4.42
C PRO A 503 -19.00 20.56 4.26
N MET A 504 -18.35 20.24 3.14
CA MET A 504 -17.85 18.89 2.80
C MET A 504 -16.35 18.85 2.44
N ARG A 505 -15.59 19.94 2.64
CA ARG A 505 -14.14 19.96 2.43
C ARG A 505 -13.38 20.31 3.71
N LYS A 506 -12.09 19.98 3.75
CA LYS A 506 -11.21 20.26 4.90
C LYS A 506 -10.78 21.73 5.03
N MET A 507 -11.03 22.53 4.01
CA MET A 507 -10.37 23.81 3.75
C MET A 507 -11.36 24.98 3.85
N ASN A 508 -11.35 25.70 4.99
CA ASN A 508 -12.01 26.99 5.18
C ASN A 508 -10.97 28.09 4.91
N ARG A 509 -11.31 29.16 4.18
CA ARG A 509 -10.32 30.19 3.78
C ARG A 509 -10.85 31.62 3.87
N ILE A 510 -10.09 32.48 4.55
CA ILE A 510 -10.36 33.93 4.64
C ILE A 510 -9.99 34.59 3.31
N ARG A 511 -10.86 35.45 2.77
CA ARG A 511 -10.60 36.21 1.52
C ARG A 511 -10.68 37.73 1.75
N PRO A 512 -9.64 38.50 1.39
CA PRO A 512 -9.71 39.97 1.46
C PRO A 512 -10.71 40.62 0.48
N ASN A 513 -10.94 40.01 -0.70
CA ASN A 513 -11.61 40.65 -1.85
C ASN A 513 -12.96 40.01 -2.21
N GLY A 514 -13.73 39.54 -1.22
CA GLY A 514 -15.09 39.03 -1.44
C GLY A 514 -15.19 37.60 -2.00
N ALA A 515 -16.44 37.13 -2.11
CA ALA A 515 -16.79 35.74 -2.40
C ALA A 515 -16.76 35.39 -3.90
N ARG A 516 -16.42 34.14 -4.23
CA ARG A 516 -16.73 33.59 -5.57
C ARG A 516 -18.23 33.29 -5.69
N PRO A 517 -18.87 33.54 -6.85
CA PRO A 517 -20.28 33.19 -7.07
C PRO A 517 -20.58 31.72 -6.76
N GLY A 518 -21.64 31.47 -5.99
CA GLY A 518 -22.10 30.11 -5.65
C GLY A 518 -21.44 29.44 -4.44
N ARG A 519 -20.58 30.12 -3.68
CA ARG A 519 -20.05 29.62 -2.39
C ARG A 519 -20.81 30.20 -1.20
N ARG A 520 -20.87 29.45 -0.09
CA ARG A 520 -21.34 29.98 1.21
C ARG A 520 -20.23 30.80 1.85
N THR A 521 -20.61 31.86 2.54
CA THR A 521 -19.71 32.72 3.31
C THR A 521 -20.28 33.02 4.68
N GLU A 522 -19.41 33.30 5.63
CA GLU A 522 -19.74 33.65 7.00
C GLU A 522 -18.88 34.83 7.45
N GLU A 523 -19.43 35.72 8.30
CA GLU A 523 -18.68 36.78 8.96
C GLU A 523 -18.14 36.26 10.28
N VAL A 524 -16.83 36.35 10.49
CA VAL A 524 -16.14 35.82 11.67
C VAL A 524 -15.23 36.88 12.28
N ASP A 525 -15.10 36.85 13.61
CA ASP A 525 -14.17 37.73 14.30
C ASP A 525 -12.72 37.25 14.09
N LEU A 526 -11.83 38.19 13.79
CA LEU A 526 -10.39 38.02 13.67
C LEU A 526 -9.72 38.75 14.86
N GLN A 527 -8.82 38.08 15.56
CA GLN A 527 -8.09 38.64 16.69
C GLN A 527 -6.60 38.26 16.66
N THR A 528 -5.73 39.14 17.14
CA THR A 528 -4.31 38.84 17.38
C THR A 528 -4.15 37.84 18.53
N GLY A 529 -3.32 36.80 18.33
CA GLY A 529 -2.95 35.84 19.38
C GLY A 529 -2.47 36.48 20.68
N ASP A 530 -1.65 37.53 20.62
CA ASP A 530 -1.18 38.30 21.78
C ASP A 530 -2.36 38.89 22.60
N ALA A 531 -3.38 39.44 21.93
CA ALA A 531 -4.56 39.98 22.59
C ALA A 531 -5.46 38.87 23.18
N PHE A 532 -5.54 37.72 22.52
CA PHE A 532 -6.26 36.56 23.04
C PHE A 532 -5.58 36.05 24.34
N CYS A 533 -4.25 35.86 24.31
CA CYS A 533 -3.46 35.49 25.48
C CYS A 533 -3.64 36.47 26.64
N ARG A 534 -3.56 37.79 26.38
CA ARG A 534 -3.85 38.80 27.41
C ARG A 534 -5.27 38.71 27.99
N SER A 535 -6.28 38.40 27.16
CA SER A 535 -7.68 38.33 27.62
C SER A 535 -7.98 37.15 28.54
N LEU A 536 -7.19 36.07 28.46
CA LEU A 536 -7.35 34.86 29.29
C LEU A 536 -6.22 34.67 30.32
N GLY A 537 -5.26 35.59 30.43
CA GLY A 537 -4.12 35.45 31.33
C GLY A 537 -3.17 34.29 30.96
N ILE A 538 -2.98 34.03 29.66
CA ILE A 538 -2.12 32.95 29.16
C ILE A 538 -0.70 33.50 28.95
N ASP A 539 0.18 33.26 29.91
CA ASP A 539 1.56 33.75 29.91
C ASP A 539 2.52 32.96 29.01
N THR A 540 2.20 31.69 28.71
CA THR A 540 3.04 30.77 27.92
C THR A 540 2.22 29.81 27.08
N ILE A 541 2.76 29.37 25.94
CA ILE A 541 2.19 28.32 25.09
C ILE A 541 3.28 27.28 24.83
N ASP A 542 3.06 26.03 25.23
CA ASP A 542 4.05 24.96 25.08
C ASP A 542 4.08 24.42 23.64
N PHE A 543 2.93 24.40 22.97
CA PHE A 543 2.83 23.99 21.58
C PHE A 543 1.74 24.77 20.83
N LEU A 544 2.13 25.48 19.78
CA LEU A 544 1.25 26.24 18.90
C LEU A 544 1.18 25.57 17.52
N LYS A 545 0.08 24.88 17.20
CA LYS A 545 -0.21 24.43 15.83
C LYS A 545 -0.92 25.53 15.05
N ILE A 546 -0.42 25.82 13.85
CA ILE A 546 -1.02 26.75 12.89
C ILE A 546 -1.25 25.99 11.57
N ASP A 547 -2.53 25.94 11.17
CA ASP A 547 -3.03 25.20 10.01
C ASP A 547 -4.25 25.93 9.46
N ALA A 548 -4.01 27.09 8.86
CA ALA A 548 -5.03 28.06 8.44
C ALA A 548 -5.05 28.27 6.91
N GLU A 549 -4.64 27.25 6.16
CA GLU A 549 -4.79 27.13 4.70
C GLU A 549 -4.32 28.40 3.93
N GLY A 550 -3.17 28.96 4.34
CA GLY A 550 -2.50 30.10 3.71
C GLY A 550 -2.56 31.42 4.49
N PHE A 551 -3.16 31.47 5.68
CA PHE A 551 -3.18 32.65 6.56
C PHE A 551 -2.09 32.61 7.67
N ASP A 552 -1.25 31.59 7.64
CA ASP A 552 -0.42 31.10 8.75
C ASP A 552 0.65 32.12 9.18
N LEU A 553 1.26 32.85 8.24
CA LEU A 553 2.23 33.90 8.54
C LEU A 553 1.59 35.13 9.20
N LYS A 554 0.33 35.44 8.89
CA LYS A 554 -0.42 36.50 9.59
C LYS A 554 -0.75 36.09 11.02
N ILE A 555 -1.05 34.80 11.25
CA ILE A 555 -1.21 34.26 12.61
C ILE A 555 0.12 34.37 13.38
N CYS A 556 1.26 34.04 12.76
CA CYS A 556 2.59 34.25 13.37
C CYS A 556 2.85 35.72 13.75
N LYS A 557 2.41 36.67 12.93
CA LYS A 557 2.46 38.12 13.25
C LYS A 557 1.48 38.52 14.35
N GLY A 558 0.34 37.83 14.46
CA GLY A 558 -0.60 37.96 15.58
C GLY A 558 -0.05 37.52 16.94
N PHE A 559 1.07 36.79 16.97
CA PHE A 559 1.79 36.35 18.18
C PHE A 559 3.16 37.05 18.34
N GLU A 560 3.37 38.21 17.70
CA GLU A 560 4.67 38.90 17.67
C GLU A 560 5.24 39.16 19.08
N GLN A 561 4.42 39.61 20.04
CA GLN A 561 4.89 39.86 21.41
C GLN A 561 5.23 38.56 22.14
N MET A 562 4.41 37.52 22.00
CA MET A 562 4.68 36.20 22.59
C MET A 562 5.94 35.53 22.00
N LEU A 563 6.20 35.70 20.69
CA LEU A 563 7.40 35.22 20.02
C LEU A 563 8.65 35.99 20.47
N LEU A 564 8.62 37.33 20.45
CA LEU A 564 9.72 38.18 20.91
C LEU A 564 10.09 37.88 22.37
N ALA A 565 9.10 37.66 23.22
CA ALA A 565 9.29 37.30 24.63
C ALA A 565 9.65 35.82 24.87
N GLN A 566 9.84 35.02 23.82
CA GLN A 566 10.11 33.56 23.88
C GLN A 566 9.07 32.77 24.69
N ARG A 567 7.82 33.26 24.74
CA ARG A 567 6.71 32.66 25.51
C ARG A 567 5.98 31.53 24.78
N ILE A 568 6.31 31.30 23.51
CA ILE A 568 5.90 30.10 22.78
C ILE A 568 7.10 29.15 22.75
N ALA A 569 6.98 27.95 23.30
CA ALA A 569 8.08 26.97 23.36
C ALA A 569 8.32 26.30 21.99
N ALA A 570 7.24 25.89 21.33
CA ALA A 570 7.26 25.21 20.04
C ALA A 570 6.12 25.67 19.11
N LEU A 571 6.40 25.73 17.81
CA LEU A 571 5.40 25.98 16.76
C LEU A 571 5.42 24.84 15.74
N GLN A 572 4.25 24.34 15.33
CA GLN A 572 4.10 23.53 14.13
C GLN A 572 3.28 24.31 13.10
N ILE A 573 3.83 24.49 11.90
CA ILE A 573 3.19 25.26 10.82
C ILE A 573 3.17 24.40 9.56
N GLU A 574 2.04 24.33 8.86
CA GLU A 574 2.03 23.73 7.52
C GLU A 574 2.59 24.72 6.48
N VAL A 575 3.65 24.31 5.78
CA VAL A 575 4.42 25.17 4.86
C VAL A 575 4.49 24.58 3.46
N GLY A 576 4.53 25.45 2.46
CA GLY A 576 4.91 25.10 1.09
C GLY A 576 6.41 24.82 0.99
N LEU A 577 6.77 23.78 0.24
CA LEU A 577 8.16 23.40 -0.05
C LEU A 577 8.57 23.77 -1.49
N GLN A 578 7.68 24.41 -2.25
CA GLN A 578 7.94 25.08 -3.54
C GLN A 578 7.32 26.48 -3.51
N TYR A 579 7.83 27.39 -4.33
CA TYR A 579 7.28 28.75 -4.46
C TYR A 579 5.90 28.78 -5.12
N GLU A 580 5.58 27.78 -5.95
CA GLU A 580 4.34 27.73 -6.73
C GLU A 580 3.21 26.93 -6.04
N ASP A 581 3.23 26.75 -4.72
CA ASP A 581 2.07 26.18 -4.02
C ASP A 581 0.91 27.20 -3.96
N PRO A 582 -0.30 26.86 -4.46
CA PRO A 582 -1.40 27.82 -4.54
C PRO A 582 -2.16 28.02 -3.22
N VAL A 583 -1.74 27.35 -2.14
CA VAL A 583 -2.42 27.34 -0.84
C VAL A 583 -1.47 27.76 0.28
N HIS A 584 -0.35 27.08 0.44
CA HIS A 584 0.57 27.25 1.58
C HIS A 584 1.67 28.24 1.25
N LEU A 585 2.01 29.11 2.20
CA LEU A 585 3.15 30.02 2.04
C LEU A 585 4.47 29.22 2.04
N PRO A 586 5.45 29.59 1.20
CA PRO A 586 6.72 28.88 1.09
C PRO A 586 7.54 28.99 2.38
N LEU A 587 8.16 27.88 2.81
CA LEU A 587 8.96 27.77 4.04
C LEU A 587 9.92 28.95 4.27
N HIS A 588 10.51 29.50 3.20
CA HIS A 588 11.46 30.60 3.28
C HIS A 588 10.89 31.87 3.97
N ASP A 589 9.58 32.12 3.89
CA ASP A 589 8.93 33.26 4.55
C ASP A 589 8.95 33.06 6.08
N PHE A 590 8.64 31.84 6.52
CA PHE A 590 8.66 31.47 7.94
C PHE A 590 10.08 31.43 8.50
N LEU A 591 11.06 30.93 7.74
CA LEU A 591 12.48 31.01 8.15
C LEU A 591 12.90 32.48 8.31
N SER A 592 12.56 33.34 7.34
CA SER A 592 12.92 34.77 7.35
C SER A 592 12.27 35.54 8.50
N TYR A 593 11.04 35.17 8.89
CA TYR A 593 10.33 35.80 10.01
C TYR A 593 10.73 35.23 11.38
N LEU A 594 10.80 33.90 11.53
CA LEU A 594 10.99 33.25 12.83
C LEU A 594 12.46 33.16 13.27
N HIS A 595 13.43 33.08 12.35
CA HIS A 595 14.84 33.00 12.74
C HIS A 595 15.38 34.26 13.46
N PRO A 596 15.07 35.50 13.01
CA PRO A 596 15.41 36.71 13.76
C PRO A 596 14.77 36.75 15.15
N LEU A 597 13.55 36.23 15.29
CA LEU A 597 12.80 36.13 16.55
C LEU A 597 13.31 35.01 17.48
N GLY A 598 14.48 34.42 17.21
CA GLY A 598 15.08 33.42 18.08
C GLY A 598 14.44 32.03 18.02
N TYR A 599 13.66 31.72 16.98
CA TYR A 599 13.16 30.36 16.74
C TYR A 599 14.04 29.63 15.73
N ARG A 600 14.15 28.30 15.85
CA ARG A 600 14.98 27.46 14.96
C ARG A 600 14.15 26.29 14.44
N LEU A 601 14.26 26.02 13.13
CA LEU A 601 13.67 24.85 12.52
C LEU A 601 14.27 23.58 13.14
N PHE A 602 13.40 22.70 13.66
CA PHE A 602 13.76 21.46 14.33
C PHE A 602 13.60 20.23 13.41
N LYS A 603 12.44 20.09 12.76
CA LYS A 603 12.16 19.01 11.79
C LYS A 603 11.09 19.49 10.81
N ILE A 604 11.11 18.97 9.58
CA ILE A 604 9.97 19.02 8.65
C ILE A 604 9.45 17.59 8.47
N HIS A 605 8.23 17.31 8.92
CA HIS A 605 7.60 16.00 8.81
C HIS A 605 6.32 16.04 7.96
N ASN A 606 5.67 14.88 7.76
CA ASN A 606 4.50 14.73 6.89
C ASN A 606 4.71 15.30 5.47
N GLN A 607 5.92 15.21 4.92
CA GLN A 607 6.27 15.79 3.62
C GLN A 607 5.43 15.15 2.51
N TYR A 608 4.53 15.92 1.91
CA TYR A 608 3.74 15.47 0.76
C TYR A 608 4.54 15.75 -0.51
N ILE A 609 5.12 14.70 -1.09
CA ILE A 609 5.70 14.77 -2.44
C ILE A 609 4.56 14.86 -3.45
N ARG A 610 4.69 15.80 -4.40
CA ARG A 610 3.75 15.96 -5.52
C ARG A 610 3.62 14.63 -6.26
N THR A 611 2.40 14.15 -6.46
CA THR A 611 2.20 12.98 -7.32
C THR A 611 2.45 13.31 -8.79
N ASP A 612 2.30 14.58 -9.20
CA ASP A 612 2.44 15.03 -10.58
C ASP A 612 3.89 15.25 -11.06
N ARG A 613 4.87 15.37 -10.15
CA ARG A 613 6.31 15.57 -10.45
C ARG A 613 7.13 15.25 -9.19
N PRO A 614 8.38 14.75 -9.28
CA PRO A 614 9.18 14.33 -8.12
C PRO A 614 9.71 15.52 -7.31
N MET A 615 8.81 16.30 -6.71
CA MET A 615 9.10 17.53 -5.98
C MET A 615 8.29 17.55 -4.67
N ALA A 616 8.93 17.84 -3.55
CA ALA A 616 8.23 18.03 -2.28
C ALA A 616 7.27 19.23 -2.38
N ARG A 617 5.99 19.08 -2.04
CA ARG A 617 4.97 20.12 -2.18
C ARG A 617 4.79 20.96 -0.92
N ARG A 618 4.57 20.28 0.20
CA ARG A 618 4.26 20.83 1.52
C ARG A 618 4.74 19.90 2.62
N GLY A 619 4.84 20.40 3.85
CA GLY A 619 5.06 19.59 5.05
C GLY A 619 4.81 20.40 6.32
N ASN A 620 4.83 19.71 7.46
CA ASN A 620 4.69 20.33 8.78
C ASN A 620 6.08 20.70 9.28
N ALA A 621 6.40 21.99 9.28
CA ALA A 621 7.64 22.53 9.83
C ALA A 621 7.46 22.80 11.33
N VAL A 622 8.29 22.16 12.15
CA VAL A 622 8.33 22.37 13.60
C VAL A 622 9.50 23.29 13.94
N PHE A 623 9.22 24.34 14.69
CA PHE A 623 10.19 25.32 15.21
C PHE A 623 10.25 25.25 16.74
N LEU A 624 11.45 25.43 17.31
CA LEU A 624 11.68 25.54 18.75
C LEU A 624 12.25 26.92 19.10
N SER A 625 11.89 27.46 20.27
CA SER A 625 12.54 28.66 20.82
C SER A 625 13.98 28.38 21.22
N LEU A 626 14.88 29.37 21.08
CA LEU A 626 16.28 29.22 21.49
C LEU A 626 16.44 28.98 22.99
N ALA A 627 15.48 29.42 23.80
CA ALA A 627 15.42 29.06 25.22
C ALA A 627 15.28 27.54 25.41
N GLN A 628 14.30 26.92 24.74
CA GLN A 628 14.10 25.47 24.80
C GLN A 628 15.25 24.65 24.20
N VAL A 629 15.88 25.15 23.12
CA VAL A 629 17.07 24.51 22.54
C VAL A 629 18.24 24.50 23.53
N LYS A 630 18.44 25.58 24.31
CA LYS A 630 19.46 25.63 25.36
C LYS A 630 19.10 24.74 26.54
N GLU A 631 17.87 24.80 27.03
CA GLU A 631 17.40 24.00 28.17
C GLU A 631 17.49 22.50 27.93
N ASN A 632 17.28 22.01 26.70
CA ASN A 632 17.39 20.58 26.36
C ASN A 632 18.78 20.17 25.83
N GLY A 633 19.74 21.10 25.70
CA GLY A 633 21.03 20.87 25.05
C GLY A 633 22.20 20.45 25.96
N THR A 634 22.08 20.61 27.28
CA THR A 634 23.24 20.59 28.20
C THR A 634 23.81 19.22 28.58
N GLU A 635 23.08 18.11 28.38
CA GLU A 635 23.51 16.79 28.89
C GLU A 635 24.47 16.01 27.97
N ARG A 636 24.55 16.34 26.67
CA ARG A 636 25.28 15.51 25.69
C ARG A 636 26.81 15.54 25.75
N ILE A 637 27.41 16.33 26.64
CA ILE A 637 28.87 16.48 26.74
C ILE A 637 29.46 15.62 27.88
N GLU A 638 28.72 15.33 28.95
CA GLU A 638 29.27 14.60 30.10
C GLU A 638 29.28 13.07 29.89
N ASP A 639 28.24 12.52 29.27
CA ASP A 639 28.08 11.06 29.10
C ASP A 639 29.06 10.45 28.07
N ALA A 640 29.69 11.28 27.22
CA ALA A 640 30.74 10.89 26.28
C ALA A 640 32.11 10.63 26.96
N SER A 641 32.25 10.93 28.25
CA SER A 641 33.49 10.75 29.01
C SER A 641 33.54 9.46 29.84
N ARG A 642 32.53 8.58 29.72
CA ARG A 642 32.35 7.36 30.54
C ARG A 642 32.01 6.09 29.75
N ARG A 643 32.21 6.06 28.43
CA ARG A 643 32.00 4.88 27.57
C ARG A 643 33.20 4.63 26.67
#